data_AF-A0A5M9MZM8-F1
#
_entry.id   AF-A0A5M9MZM8-F1
#
_cell.length_a   1.000
_cell.length_b   1.000
_cell.length_c   1.000
_cell.angle_alpha   90.00
_cell.angle_beta   90.00
_cell.angle_gamma   90.00
#
_symmetry.space_group_name_H-M   'P 1'
#
loop_
_entity.id
_entity.type
_entity.pdbx_description
1 polymer ?
#
loop_
_entity_poly.entity_id
_entity_poly.type
_entity_poly.pdbx_seq_one_letter_code
_entity_poly.pdbx_strand_id
1 'polypeptide(L)'
;MKSEAPQDSYQHVVVQGLPYDRGLSHGQQAKGKILRNIDHYKQPGKLVPWPIALEIIQKCYIPGLSKYWPSGLEEMRGVAAGAGVELEDIILLNARYDLSHIRVPSTASEDSWETSTSNGMNEHDQEGSADSPSECTSAIILSQATFNRDVFTAQNWDMSERLLTEDGIIYLEIHPDPSEKMPSMFLVTEAGQLCRSGMNSAGLGLTANSLQSSIDAIPFSLEATSKEDIPAIPPCAALRRLFLESSYYADGLKRVARTPRHVSCNLMLSTDDNMGICLEVTPKTIFSVSGSGGSDIPYILHSNHFQTPSFLYQSEIQDTLAGGSSWYRGDRLEACIRRQARTGLLNDIDLINGFQDHAGYPHSLCEHSVGQKVKLPSGQKGPNPYSGPTCTVSCVIYNLSKRVIKTAGSSHEQARLLQYAKDLEKKVAELEARVRGSPVNQMSSRESNESPQGNEIATEPYSLTTELSTDVALLSMNATAEPFYIGATSGFSLSKMVEGILSQGSLTSSAIERGAPLLIQGNRGDPQSCEADSLEEDPQLELKLAEIFFSRIHPRYPFLDKASFYSFLEWYQSPPSRVDTRSEYDNLRLFQLHMVFAISARLLQLHPEMDRKVSPDIHYSNATRFLDGALRISGYQRVQCLLLLVLYVLRTPGSISNLGSWHIVGIAMRYAVESGMHRNIRSHNSQIRNPYMVELKRRVFWSTYILDRAVSLTLGRPFALSESDIDVPLPVDIDDDITDADIILQLQQAHQIPSSTGYDVSETSNLSSFVHLCRLRRLESRIKQKIYSTDIPLSTSDNSYDETLDSLRNELTEWLDRVRRQPEPESEPKRDYCVYDTQEFYRIQYSKSLRMLLQHRISPTAAAAHEAEQSKTAEYLTLSSRAAGDICQYYKTLHQRRPLGWNLLALHSIFTAGLTLLYCIWADKCSADMGRFEDVRACSNVLFAIAERWPTAKRFRDIFEVLAQRMADLVAAQVQNHEELDDQPYGPEYECGLGALAETMGFAASHNGDFWAMLDELVDDEYIRHQFRLDGLESQWEDF
;
A
#
# COMPACT_ATOMS: atom_id res chain seq x y z
N MET A 1 -9.60 39.76 40.99
CA MET A 1 -10.78 38.88 40.85
C MET A 1 -10.26 37.47 40.65
N LYS A 2 -10.75 36.52 41.44
CA LYS A 2 -10.33 35.11 41.39
C LYS A 2 -10.71 34.53 40.03
N SER A 3 -9.74 34.06 39.26
CA SER A 3 -9.97 33.26 38.05
C SER A 3 -10.47 31.90 38.52
N GLU A 4 -11.76 31.62 38.30
CA GLU A 4 -12.32 30.28 38.47
C GLU A 4 -11.60 29.32 37.50
N ALA A 5 -11.33 28.10 37.96
CA ALA A 5 -10.77 27.04 37.12
C ALA A 5 -11.75 26.70 35.97
N PRO A 6 -11.29 26.22 34.80
CA PRO A 6 -12.17 25.83 33.71
C PRO A 6 -13.16 24.75 34.18
N GLN A 7 -14.44 24.90 33.84
CA GLN A 7 -15.47 23.89 34.10
C GLN A 7 -15.10 22.57 33.38
N ASP A 8 -15.18 21.45 34.10
CA ASP A 8 -14.82 20.10 33.64
C ASP A 8 -15.73 19.52 32.53
N SER A 9 -16.75 20.26 32.06
CA SER A 9 -17.68 19.81 31.00
C SER A 9 -18.36 20.99 30.32
N TYR A 10 -18.73 20.84 29.04
CA TYR A 10 -19.53 21.85 28.35
C TYR A 10 -20.95 21.91 28.87
N GLN A 11 -21.54 23.11 28.82
CA GLN A 11 -22.94 23.30 29.18
C GLN A 11 -23.83 22.36 28.37
N HIS A 12 -24.64 21.57 29.07
CA HIS A 12 -25.65 20.72 28.48
C HIS A 12 -26.97 21.50 28.31
N VAL A 13 -27.36 21.72 27.06
CA VAL A 13 -28.57 22.42 26.65
C VAL A 13 -29.55 21.39 26.13
N VAL A 14 -30.69 21.24 26.81
CA VAL A 14 -31.74 20.28 26.44
C VAL A 14 -32.92 21.06 25.88
N VAL A 15 -33.34 20.74 24.66
CA VAL A 15 -34.45 21.44 23.99
C VAL A 15 -35.49 20.47 23.47
N GLN A 16 -36.76 20.87 23.58
CA GLN A 16 -37.89 20.03 23.23
C GLN A 16 -39.02 20.82 22.55
N GLY A 17 -39.84 20.13 21.76
CA GLY A 17 -41.04 20.68 21.12
C GLY A 17 -40.82 21.09 19.67
N LEU A 18 -41.73 21.92 19.15
CA LEU A 18 -41.72 22.41 17.76
C LEU A 18 -40.48 23.28 17.47
N PRO A 19 -40.09 23.48 16.19
CA PRO A 19 -38.84 24.15 15.83
C PRO A 19 -38.59 25.49 16.53
N TYR A 20 -39.60 26.36 16.58
CA TYR A 20 -39.47 27.64 17.26
C TYR A 20 -39.25 27.49 18.77
N ASP A 21 -39.99 26.62 19.45
CA ASP A 21 -39.92 26.45 20.91
C ASP A 21 -38.58 25.87 21.35
N ARG A 22 -38.07 24.90 20.59
CA ARG A 22 -36.73 24.35 20.83
C ARG A 22 -35.63 25.38 20.56
N GLY A 23 -35.80 26.20 19.52
CA GLY A 23 -34.92 27.33 19.27
C GLY A 23 -34.94 28.34 20.43
N LEU A 24 -36.13 28.73 20.87
CA LEU A 24 -36.35 29.67 21.98
C LEU A 24 -35.64 29.18 23.24
N SER A 25 -35.80 27.90 23.57
CA SER A 25 -35.15 27.26 24.71
C SER A 25 -33.63 27.24 24.58
N HIS A 26 -33.07 26.91 23.40
CA HIS A 26 -31.63 26.98 23.14
C HIS A 26 -31.11 28.41 23.36
N GLY A 27 -31.78 29.41 22.77
CA GLY A 27 -31.43 30.82 22.91
C GLY A 27 -31.42 31.29 24.37
N GLN A 28 -32.43 30.89 25.15
CA GLN A 28 -32.54 31.26 26.57
C GLN A 28 -31.45 30.60 27.42
N GLN A 29 -31.19 29.31 27.21
CA GLN A 29 -30.23 28.55 28.01
C GLN A 29 -28.78 28.97 27.72
N ALA A 30 -28.45 29.29 26.46
CA ALA A 30 -27.09 29.60 26.03
C ALA A 30 -26.85 31.10 25.69
N LYS A 31 -27.78 31.99 26.07
CA LYS A 31 -27.79 33.43 25.72
C LYS A 31 -26.42 34.10 25.83
N GLY A 32 -25.75 33.96 26.98
CA GLY A 32 -24.46 34.60 27.23
C GLY A 32 -23.36 34.11 26.28
N LYS A 33 -23.35 32.83 25.94
CA LYS A 33 -22.38 32.23 25.00
C LYS A 33 -22.68 32.66 23.56
N ILE A 34 -23.96 32.71 23.18
CA ILE A 34 -24.43 33.16 21.86
C ILE A 34 -23.97 34.60 21.60
N LEU A 35 -24.19 35.51 22.56
CA LEU A 35 -23.77 36.91 22.44
C LEU A 35 -22.25 37.04 22.24
N ARG A 36 -21.44 36.30 23.01
CA ARG A 36 -19.99 36.29 22.84
C ARG A 36 -19.55 35.78 21.47
N ASN A 37 -20.20 34.73 20.96
CA ASN A 37 -19.91 34.20 19.63
C ASN A 37 -20.25 35.24 18.53
N ILE A 38 -21.40 35.90 18.63
CA ILE A 38 -21.80 36.96 17.70
C ILE A 38 -20.79 38.11 17.73
N ASP A 39 -20.46 38.60 18.93
CA ASP A 39 -19.51 39.68 19.12
C ASP A 39 -18.15 39.34 18.51
N HIS A 40 -17.69 38.10 18.68
CA HIS A 40 -16.44 37.63 18.09
C HIS A 40 -16.49 37.64 16.55
N TYR A 41 -17.50 37.01 15.95
CA TYR A 41 -17.55 36.87 14.49
C TYR A 41 -17.85 38.17 13.74
N LYS A 42 -18.43 39.17 14.41
CA LYS A 42 -18.60 40.53 13.86
C LYS A 42 -17.36 41.41 13.98
N GLN A 43 -16.30 40.99 14.67
CA GLN A 43 -15.08 41.78 14.77
C GLN A 43 -14.41 41.95 13.39
N PRO A 44 -13.85 43.14 13.10
CA PRO A 44 -13.11 43.36 11.86
C PRO A 44 -11.98 42.35 11.69
N GLY A 45 -11.87 41.79 10.47
CA GLY A 45 -10.86 40.79 10.13
C GLY A 45 -11.26 39.36 10.43
N LYS A 46 -12.35 39.12 11.20
CA LYS A 46 -12.86 37.76 11.40
C LYS A 46 -13.62 37.30 10.16
N LEU A 47 -14.88 37.65 9.99
CA LEU A 47 -15.61 37.36 8.75
C LEU A 47 -15.54 38.53 7.77
N VAL A 48 -16.17 38.37 6.60
CA VAL A 48 -16.46 39.50 5.72
C VAL A 48 -17.17 40.63 6.50
N PRO A 49 -16.95 41.91 6.14
CA PRO A 49 -17.58 43.03 6.83
C PRO A 49 -19.08 42.82 7.02
N TRP A 50 -19.58 43.14 8.22
CA TRP A 50 -20.98 42.88 8.59
C TRP A 50 -22.02 43.35 7.56
N PRO A 51 -21.90 44.53 6.91
CA PRO A 51 -22.84 44.93 5.86
C PRO A 51 -22.91 43.94 4.67
N ILE A 52 -21.76 43.38 4.26
CA ILE A 52 -21.67 42.40 3.18
C ILE A 52 -22.23 41.05 3.66
N ALA A 53 -21.88 40.61 4.87
CA ALA A 53 -22.43 39.39 5.45
C ALA A 53 -23.96 39.46 5.54
N LEU A 54 -24.49 40.60 6.02
CA LEU A 54 -25.91 40.85 6.16
C LEU A 54 -26.63 40.78 4.81
N GLU A 55 -26.04 41.36 3.76
CA GLU A 55 -26.58 41.31 2.41
C GLU A 55 -26.66 39.87 1.87
N ILE A 56 -25.60 39.07 2.04
CA ILE A 56 -25.59 37.64 1.66
C ILE A 56 -26.64 36.87 2.46
N ILE A 57 -26.72 37.10 3.77
CA ILE A 57 -27.69 36.46 4.65
C ILE A 57 -29.12 36.74 4.17
N GLN A 58 -29.45 38.01 3.89
CA GLN A 58 -30.80 38.41 3.53
C GLN A 58 -31.18 38.00 2.10
N LYS A 59 -30.27 38.12 1.15
CA LYS A 59 -30.57 37.88 -0.27
C LYS A 59 -30.39 36.42 -0.70
N CYS A 60 -29.50 35.66 -0.05
CA CYS A 60 -29.18 34.28 -0.43
C CYS A 60 -29.60 33.26 0.66
N TYR A 61 -29.12 33.41 1.89
CA TYR A 61 -29.28 32.37 2.91
C TYR A 61 -30.69 32.27 3.49
N ILE A 62 -31.38 33.37 3.77
CA ILE A 62 -32.77 33.34 4.24
C ILE A 62 -33.70 32.70 3.19
N PRO A 63 -33.67 33.10 1.90
CA PRO A 63 -34.42 32.41 0.86
C PRO A 63 -34.05 30.93 0.71
N GLY A 64 -32.75 30.60 0.80
CA GLY A 64 -32.25 29.22 0.76
C GLY A 64 -32.79 28.37 1.90
N LEU A 65 -32.70 28.86 3.14
CA LEU A 65 -33.24 28.19 4.33
C LEU A 65 -34.75 28.03 4.22
N SER A 66 -35.49 29.07 3.81
CA SER A 66 -36.94 28.98 3.63
C SER A 66 -37.35 27.93 2.60
N LYS A 67 -36.54 27.71 1.56
CA LYS A 67 -36.84 26.76 0.48
C LYS A 67 -36.43 25.33 0.83
N TYR A 68 -35.24 25.13 1.39
CA TYR A 68 -34.65 23.79 1.56
C TYR A 68 -34.70 23.27 3.00
N TRP A 69 -34.81 24.16 3.99
CA TRP A 69 -34.83 23.79 5.41
C TRP A 69 -35.70 24.75 6.27
N PRO A 70 -37.02 24.80 6.01
CA PRO A 70 -37.91 25.75 6.67
C PRO A 70 -38.01 25.54 8.19
N SER A 71 -37.97 24.29 8.67
CA SER A 71 -37.94 23.98 10.11
C SER A 71 -36.70 24.56 10.79
N GLY A 72 -35.53 24.44 10.17
CA GLY A 72 -34.30 25.05 10.67
C GLY A 72 -34.36 26.57 10.73
N LEU A 73 -35.00 27.23 9.75
CA LEU A 73 -35.22 28.67 9.78
C LEU A 73 -36.07 29.09 10.99
N GLU A 74 -37.16 28.38 11.25
CA GLU A 74 -38.03 28.64 12.40
C GLU A 74 -37.32 28.36 13.74
N GLU A 75 -36.47 27.35 13.80
CA GLU A 75 -35.61 27.13 14.97
C GLU A 75 -34.61 28.27 15.16
N MET A 76 -33.96 28.77 14.10
CA MET A 76 -33.06 29.93 14.19
C MET A 76 -33.80 31.19 14.67
N ARG A 77 -35.07 31.39 14.27
CA ARG A 77 -35.92 32.46 14.82
C ARG A 77 -36.14 32.31 16.31
N GLY A 78 -36.41 31.08 16.76
CA GLY A 78 -36.50 30.76 18.18
C GLY A 78 -35.20 31.10 18.92
N VAL A 79 -34.05 30.65 18.42
CA VAL A 79 -32.74 30.93 19.04
C VAL A 79 -32.50 32.43 19.15
N ALA A 80 -32.82 33.18 18.10
CA ALA A 80 -32.69 34.63 18.08
C ALA A 80 -33.56 35.29 19.15
N ALA A 81 -34.85 34.91 19.22
CA ALA A 81 -35.78 35.40 20.24
C ALA A 81 -35.33 35.04 21.66
N GLY A 82 -34.81 33.83 21.88
CA GLY A 82 -34.37 33.35 23.18
C GLY A 82 -33.11 34.06 23.67
N ALA A 83 -32.16 34.33 22.76
CA ALA A 83 -30.95 35.09 23.07
C ALA A 83 -31.21 36.61 23.12
N GLY A 84 -32.29 37.10 22.50
CA GLY A 84 -32.60 38.52 22.38
C GLY A 84 -31.70 39.22 21.36
N VAL A 85 -31.52 38.59 20.21
CA VAL A 85 -30.72 39.08 19.07
C VAL A 85 -31.53 38.96 17.78
N GLU A 86 -31.03 39.50 16.67
CA GLU A 86 -31.71 39.41 15.38
C GLU A 86 -31.52 38.02 14.73
N LEU A 87 -32.45 37.63 13.85
CA LEU A 87 -32.35 36.35 13.13
C LEU A 87 -31.04 36.24 12.35
N GLU A 88 -30.63 37.33 11.70
CA GLU A 88 -29.41 37.40 10.91
C GLU A 88 -28.15 37.15 11.74
N ASP A 89 -28.17 37.44 13.04
CA ASP A 89 -27.06 37.12 13.94
C ASP A 89 -26.93 35.62 14.16
N ILE A 90 -28.05 34.90 14.25
CA ILE A 90 -28.03 33.44 14.37
C ILE A 90 -27.67 32.79 13.03
N ILE A 91 -28.15 33.35 11.91
CA ILE A 91 -27.74 32.86 10.59
C ILE A 91 -26.24 33.11 10.37
N LEU A 92 -25.69 34.24 10.83
CA LEU A 92 -24.24 34.49 10.82
C LEU A 92 -23.48 33.37 11.54
N LEU A 93 -23.92 32.97 12.73
CA LEU A 93 -23.27 31.86 13.45
C LEU A 93 -23.36 30.54 12.68
N ASN A 94 -24.50 30.25 12.04
CA ASN A 94 -24.69 29.02 11.25
C ASN A 94 -24.02 29.07 9.88
N ALA A 95 -23.71 30.26 9.38
CA ALA A 95 -23.03 30.50 8.11
C ALA A 95 -21.57 30.94 8.26
N ARG A 96 -21.02 30.94 9.47
CA ARG A 96 -19.65 31.44 9.74
C ARG A 96 -18.60 30.73 8.88
N TYR A 97 -18.84 29.46 8.57
CA TYR A 97 -17.96 28.67 7.73
C TYR A 97 -18.03 29.18 6.29
N ASP A 98 -19.23 29.31 5.73
CA ASP A 98 -19.43 29.84 4.39
C ASP A 98 -18.82 31.26 4.25
N LEU A 99 -19.12 32.13 5.21
CA LEU A 99 -18.70 33.53 5.23
C LEU A 99 -17.20 33.74 5.45
N SER A 100 -16.47 32.75 5.98
CA SER A 100 -15.01 32.83 6.13
C SER A 100 -14.26 32.46 4.85
N HIS A 101 -14.91 31.80 3.89
CA HIS A 101 -14.31 31.39 2.62
C HIS A 101 -14.54 32.42 1.50
N ILE A 102 -15.12 33.57 1.84
CA ILE A 102 -15.40 34.65 0.91
C ILE A 102 -14.22 35.63 0.83
N ARG A 103 -13.68 35.81 -0.38
CA ARG A 103 -12.67 36.85 -0.68
C ARG A 103 -13.37 38.11 -1.19
N VAL A 104 -13.21 39.25 -0.49
CA VAL A 104 -13.71 40.56 -0.96
C VAL A 104 -12.57 41.26 -1.72
N PRO A 105 -12.77 41.73 -2.97
CA PRO A 105 -11.78 42.53 -3.68
C PRO A 105 -11.44 43.78 -2.85
N SER A 106 -10.15 44.04 -2.60
CA SER A 106 -9.75 45.25 -1.91
C SER A 106 -10.05 46.47 -2.79
N THR A 107 -10.85 47.40 -2.27
CA THR A 107 -11.14 48.68 -2.91
C THR A 107 -9.88 49.56 -2.89
N ALA A 108 -9.01 49.42 -3.89
CA ALA A 108 -7.91 50.36 -4.16
C ALA A 108 -7.32 50.23 -5.58
N SER A 109 -8.14 50.32 -6.64
CA SER A 109 -7.84 51.07 -7.87
C SER A 109 -8.98 50.89 -8.86
N GLU A 110 -9.75 51.95 -9.07
CA GLU A 110 -10.63 52.10 -10.24
C GLU A 110 -9.77 52.07 -11.51
N ASP A 111 -9.87 50.99 -12.28
CA ASP A 111 -9.75 50.91 -13.76
C ASP A 111 -9.33 49.49 -14.19
N SER A 112 -10.31 48.64 -14.51
CA SER A 112 -10.29 47.61 -15.58
C SER A 112 -11.33 46.50 -15.34
N TRP A 113 -12.51 46.68 -15.93
CA TRP A 113 -13.49 45.59 -16.13
C TRP A 113 -13.35 45.01 -17.54
N GLU A 114 -12.23 44.33 -17.82
CA GLU A 114 -12.10 43.52 -19.04
C GLU A 114 -11.53 42.13 -18.73
N THR A 115 -12.36 41.12 -18.99
CA THR A 115 -12.02 39.73 -19.37
C THR A 115 -10.61 39.23 -19.07
N SER A 116 -10.46 38.38 -18.05
CA SER A 116 -9.24 37.60 -17.81
C SER A 116 -9.51 36.10 -17.80
N THR A 117 -9.65 35.55 -19.01
CA THR A 117 -9.14 34.22 -19.34
C THR A 117 -7.61 34.25 -19.27
N SER A 118 -7.01 33.30 -18.54
CA SER A 118 -5.61 32.83 -18.66
C SER A 118 -4.50 33.89 -18.86
N ASN A 119 -3.76 34.23 -17.80
CA ASN A 119 -2.28 34.28 -17.76
C ASN A 119 -1.76 34.90 -16.45
N GLY A 120 -0.72 34.27 -15.90
CA GLY A 120 0.32 34.80 -15.00
C GLY A 120 -0.09 35.77 -13.88
N MET A 121 -0.10 35.29 -12.63
CA MET A 121 0.01 36.17 -11.47
C MET A 121 1.41 36.07 -10.86
N ASN A 122 2.08 37.22 -10.79
CA ASN A 122 3.41 37.44 -10.26
C ASN A 122 3.51 37.05 -8.76
N GLU A 123 4.59 36.36 -8.40
CA GLU A 123 4.87 35.75 -7.09
C GLU A 123 5.46 36.70 -6.02
N HIS A 124 5.45 38.03 -6.19
CA HIS A 124 6.31 38.89 -5.35
C HIS A 124 5.71 39.68 -4.18
N ASP A 125 4.42 39.52 -3.81
CA ASP A 125 3.83 40.27 -2.69
C ASP A 125 2.91 39.45 -1.74
N GLN A 126 3.23 38.18 -1.44
CA GLN A 126 2.49 37.37 -0.43
C GLN A 126 3.33 36.93 0.78
N GLU A 127 4.35 37.68 1.16
CA GLU A 127 4.96 37.53 2.49
C GLU A 127 4.21 38.41 3.52
N GLY A 128 3.34 37.82 4.34
CA GLY A 128 2.87 38.54 5.54
C GLY A 128 1.50 38.25 6.15
N SER A 129 0.91 37.04 6.05
CA SER A 129 -0.02 36.52 7.08
C SER A 129 -0.34 35.05 6.81
N ALA A 130 0.47 34.14 7.35
CA ALA A 130 0.13 32.72 7.39
C ALA A 130 -0.96 32.51 8.47
N ASP A 131 -2.24 32.60 8.08
CA ASP A 131 -3.34 32.14 8.93
C ASP A 131 -3.67 30.68 8.60
N SER A 132 -3.44 29.80 9.56
CA SER A 132 -3.77 28.38 9.46
C SER A 132 -5.30 28.18 9.57
N PRO A 133 -5.94 27.56 8.56
CA PRO A 133 -7.35 27.19 8.64
C PRO A 133 -7.58 26.08 9.70
N SER A 134 -8.81 25.91 10.19
CA SER A 134 -9.14 24.90 11.20
C SER A 134 -8.85 23.47 10.73
N GLU A 135 -7.96 22.75 11.42
CA GLU A 135 -7.47 21.44 11.02
C GLU A 135 -8.15 20.30 11.82
N CYS A 136 -9.34 19.79 11.50
CA CYS A 136 -10.02 18.65 12.18
C CYS A 136 -9.59 17.25 11.68
N THR A 137 -9.78 16.19 12.48
CA THR A 137 -9.62 14.78 12.04
C THR A 137 -10.81 13.93 12.45
N SER A 138 -11.37 13.14 11.52
CA SER A 138 -12.57 12.33 11.72
C SER A 138 -12.39 10.86 11.34
N ALA A 139 -13.17 9.99 11.96
CA ALA A 139 -13.20 8.55 11.68
C ALA A 139 -14.63 7.98 11.68
N ILE A 140 -14.91 7.07 10.75
CA ILE A 140 -16.01 6.11 10.80
C ILE A 140 -15.39 4.73 11.01
N ILE A 141 -15.87 3.99 12.01
CA ILE A 141 -15.37 2.65 12.34
C ILE A 141 -16.53 1.67 12.18
N LEU A 142 -16.35 0.67 11.33
CA LEU A 142 -17.35 -0.34 11.04
C LEU A 142 -17.27 -1.49 12.06
N SER A 143 -18.37 -2.22 12.23
CA SER A 143 -18.51 -3.25 13.27
C SER A 143 -17.46 -4.35 13.18
N GLN A 144 -16.97 -4.68 11.97
CA GLN A 144 -15.94 -5.69 11.83
C GLN A 144 -14.57 -5.24 12.35
N ALA A 145 -14.33 -3.95 12.54
CA ALA A 145 -13.11 -3.45 13.17
C ALA A 145 -13.11 -3.65 14.69
N THR A 146 -14.29 -3.82 15.30
CA THR A 146 -14.46 -3.60 16.74
C THR A 146 -14.76 -4.87 17.49
N PHE A 147 -14.25 -4.95 18.72
CA PHE A 147 -14.39 -6.13 19.58
C PHE A 147 -15.86 -6.51 19.82
N ASN A 148 -16.70 -5.52 20.09
CA ASN A 148 -18.13 -5.73 20.40
C ASN A 148 -19.04 -5.69 19.15
N ARG A 149 -18.49 -5.58 17.94
CA ARG A 149 -19.25 -5.33 16.71
C ARG A 149 -20.08 -4.03 16.76
N ASP A 150 -19.59 -3.04 17.49
CA ASP A 150 -20.18 -1.70 17.55
C ASP A 150 -19.70 -0.85 16.35
N VAL A 151 -20.57 0.02 15.84
CA VAL A 151 -20.24 1.04 14.83
C VAL A 151 -19.97 2.37 15.52
N PHE A 152 -18.85 3.01 15.19
CA PHE A 152 -18.48 4.30 15.76
C PHE A 152 -18.35 5.40 14.71
N THR A 153 -18.58 6.63 15.16
CA THR A 153 -18.22 7.85 14.46
C THR A 153 -17.53 8.78 15.43
N ALA A 154 -16.34 9.26 15.08
CA ALA A 154 -15.48 9.97 15.99
C ALA A 154 -14.78 11.16 15.32
N GLN A 155 -14.39 12.15 16.12
CA GLN A 155 -13.68 13.32 15.61
C GLN A 155 -12.92 14.08 16.71
N ASN A 156 -11.71 14.53 16.38
CA ASN A 156 -11.08 15.69 17.00
C ASN A 156 -11.53 16.96 16.27
N TRP A 157 -12.10 17.88 17.05
CA TRP A 157 -12.48 19.20 16.61
C TRP A 157 -11.38 20.19 16.98
N ASP A 158 -10.67 20.65 15.96
CA ASP A 158 -9.61 21.63 16.11
C ASP A 158 -10.12 23.01 15.66
N MET A 159 -9.97 24.00 16.52
CA MET A 159 -10.51 25.35 16.32
C MET A 159 -9.74 26.35 17.20
N SER A 160 -10.06 27.65 17.08
CA SER A 160 -9.47 28.68 17.94
C SER A 160 -9.62 28.33 19.43
N GLU A 161 -8.51 28.43 20.17
CA GLU A 161 -8.42 28.22 21.63
C GLU A 161 -9.43 29.08 22.40
N ARG A 162 -9.87 30.19 21.80
CA ARG A 162 -10.96 31.04 22.31
C ARG A 162 -12.20 30.25 22.70
N LEU A 163 -12.57 29.21 21.93
CA LEU A 163 -13.77 28.43 22.23
C LEU A 163 -13.69 27.70 23.57
N LEU A 164 -12.49 27.32 24.01
CA LEU A 164 -12.26 26.79 25.36
C LEU A 164 -12.22 27.92 26.40
N THR A 165 -11.39 28.93 26.14
CA THR A 165 -11.08 29.99 27.12
C THR A 165 -12.24 30.95 27.39
N GLU A 166 -13.12 31.17 26.41
CA GLU A 166 -14.33 32.00 26.53
C GLU A 166 -15.63 31.17 26.68
N ASP A 167 -15.48 29.85 26.82
CA ASP A 167 -16.59 28.90 26.99
C ASP A 167 -17.68 29.08 25.92
N GLY A 168 -17.32 28.83 24.66
CA GLY A 168 -18.18 29.02 23.49
C GLY A 168 -18.92 27.77 23.01
N ILE A 169 -18.65 26.61 23.61
CA ILE A 169 -19.14 25.28 23.19
C ILE A 169 -20.28 24.81 24.11
N ILE A 170 -21.23 24.06 23.53
CA ILE A 170 -22.33 23.40 24.24
C ILE A 170 -22.51 21.96 23.75
N TYR A 171 -23.08 21.13 24.62
CA TYR A 171 -23.79 19.91 24.24
C TYR A 171 -25.25 20.26 24.00
N LEU A 172 -25.79 19.91 22.83
CA LEU A 172 -27.18 20.21 22.48
C LEU A 172 -27.95 18.89 22.32
N GLU A 173 -28.78 18.56 23.30
CA GLU A 173 -29.72 17.44 23.29
C GLU A 173 -31.09 17.93 22.83
N ILE A 174 -31.70 17.17 21.92
CA ILE A 174 -32.81 17.64 21.12
C ILE A 174 -33.90 16.58 21.07
N HIS A 175 -35.09 16.97 21.50
CA HIS A 175 -36.30 16.14 21.44
C HIS A 175 -37.35 16.83 20.57
N PRO A 176 -37.37 16.56 19.25
CA PRO A 176 -38.38 17.12 18.36
C PRO A 176 -39.80 16.77 18.83
N ASP A 177 -40.78 17.60 18.48
CA ASP A 177 -42.17 17.28 18.76
C ASP A 177 -42.57 15.98 18.03
N PRO A 178 -43.35 15.07 18.67
CA PRO A 178 -43.77 13.83 18.03
C PRO A 178 -44.47 14.02 16.67
N SER A 179 -45.12 15.16 16.43
CA SER A 179 -45.76 15.49 15.16
C SER A 179 -44.78 15.63 13.98
N GLU A 180 -43.51 15.94 14.24
CA GLU A 180 -42.48 16.11 13.21
C GLU A 180 -41.92 14.77 12.70
N LYS A 181 -42.16 13.67 13.43
CA LYS A 181 -41.64 12.32 13.12
C LYS A 181 -40.12 12.30 12.89
N MET A 182 -39.40 13.10 13.67
CA MET A 182 -37.94 13.18 13.63
C MET A 182 -37.32 12.46 14.83
N PRO A 183 -36.13 11.87 14.68
CA PRO A 183 -35.41 11.27 15.79
C PRO A 183 -34.91 12.34 16.76
N SER A 184 -34.83 11.99 18.05
CA SER A 184 -34.04 12.78 19.00
C SER A 184 -32.56 12.79 18.58
N MET A 185 -31.86 13.88 18.87
CA MET A 185 -30.47 14.12 18.44
C MET A 185 -29.62 14.59 19.60
N PHE A 186 -28.33 14.31 19.53
CA PHE A 186 -27.33 14.88 20.43
C PHE A 186 -26.15 15.40 19.62
N LEU A 187 -25.79 16.67 19.85
CA LEU A 187 -24.80 17.39 19.07
C LEU A 187 -23.74 18.03 19.97
N VAL A 188 -22.52 18.16 19.44
CA VAL A 188 -21.49 19.07 19.98
C VAL A 188 -21.33 20.23 19.01
N THR A 189 -21.53 21.44 19.50
CA THR A 189 -21.61 22.64 18.65
C THR A 189 -21.23 23.91 19.39
N GLU A 190 -20.93 24.99 18.66
CA GLU A 190 -20.87 26.32 19.27
C GLU A 190 -22.26 26.78 19.66
N ALA A 191 -22.36 27.52 20.78
CA ALA A 191 -23.62 28.09 21.21
C ALA A 191 -24.24 28.97 20.10
N GLY A 192 -25.51 28.73 19.76
CA GLY A 192 -26.24 29.41 18.70
C GLY A 192 -26.18 28.73 17.33
N GLN A 193 -25.28 27.77 17.13
CA GLN A 193 -25.30 26.91 15.93
C GLN A 193 -26.28 25.74 16.11
N LEU A 194 -26.97 25.38 15.04
CA LEU A 194 -27.91 24.26 15.05
C LEU A 194 -27.23 22.91 14.78
N CYS A 195 -26.05 22.88 14.16
CA CYS A 195 -25.33 21.61 13.97
C CYS A 195 -23.85 21.79 13.62
N ARG A 196 -23.03 20.89 14.16
CA ARG A 196 -21.62 20.73 13.76
C ARG A 196 -21.25 19.24 13.64
N SER A 197 -21.31 18.47 14.72
CA SER A 197 -21.22 17.00 14.71
C SER A 197 -22.22 16.41 15.70
N GLY A 198 -22.61 15.16 15.50
CA GLY A 198 -23.61 14.54 16.35
C GLY A 198 -24.06 13.15 15.91
N MET A 199 -25.05 12.64 16.63
CA MET A 199 -25.78 11.43 16.27
C MET A 199 -27.27 11.60 16.57
N ASN A 200 -28.09 10.71 16.00
CA ASN A 200 -29.52 10.66 16.29
C ASN A 200 -29.96 9.29 16.83
N SER A 201 -31.15 9.26 17.41
CA SER A 201 -31.77 8.05 17.97
C SER A 201 -32.12 6.99 16.92
N ALA A 202 -32.23 7.39 15.64
CA ALA A 202 -32.37 6.46 14.52
C ALA A 202 -31.06 5.77 14.13
N GLY A 203 -29.94 6.09 14.77
CA GLY A 203 -28.65 5.41 14.56
C GLY A 203 -27.77 6.05 13.51
N LEU A 204 -28.08 7.26 13.09
CA LEU A 204 -27.25 8.01 12.15
C LEU A 204 -26.19 8.81 12.90
N GLY A 205 -24.96 8.80 12.39
CA GLY A 205 -23.82 9.56 12.90
C GLY A 205 -23.26 10.54 11.85
N LEU A 206 -22.78 11.69 12.32
CA LEU A 206 -22.20 12.72 11.47
C LEU A 206 -21.00 13.42 12.14
N THR A 207 -19.88 13.44 11.43
CA THR A 207 -18.74 14.34 11.67
C THR A 207 -18.38 15.09 10.39
N ALA A 208 -17.66 16.20 10.50
CA ALA A 208 -17.39 17.06 9.34
C ALA A 208 -16.07 17.80 9.48
N ASN A 209 -15.31 17.88 8.39
CA ASN A 209 -14.04 18.58 8.34
C ASN A 209 -14.08 19.72 7.30
N SER A 210 -13.22 20.71 7.47
CA SER A 210 -13.10 21.83 6.53
C SER A 210 -12.39 21.38 5.26
N LEU A 211 -12.91 21.79 4.10
CA LEU A 211 -12.30 21.64 2.78
C LEU A 211 -12.46 22.95 2.02
N GLN A 212 -11.52 23.24 1.13
CA GLN A 212 -11.61 24.43 0.28
C GLN A 212 -11.16 24.12 -1.13
N SER A 213 -11.98 24.53 -2.10
CA SER A 213 -11.69 24.35 -3.52
C SER A 213 -11.54 25.68 -4.26
N SER A 214 -10.88 25.66 -5.42
CA SER A 214 -10.72 26.82 -6.30
C SER A 214 -12.03 27.39 -6.85
N ILE A 215 -13.14 26.66 -6.70
CA ILE A 215 -14.47 27.07 -7.18
C ILE A 215 -15.40 27.54 -6.04
N ASP A 216 -14.89 27.60 -4.81
CA ASP A 216 -15.60 28.19 -3.68
C ASP A 216 -15.70 29.71 -3.88
N ALA A 217 -16.91 30.23 -3.97
CA ALA A 217 -17.14 31.63 -4.34
C ALA A 217 -18.45 32.17 -3.76
N ILE A 218 -18.55 33.50 -3.68
CA ILE A 218 -19.81 34.18 -3.37
C ILE A 218 -20.83 33.80 -4.45
N PRO A 219 -22.07 33.46 -4.07
CA PRO A 219 -23.04 32.96 -5.04
C PRO A 219 -23.63 34.02 -5.98
N PHE A 220 -23.22 35.30 -5.88
CA PHE A 220 -23.67 36.40 -6.73
C PHE A 220 -22.71 37.60 -6.67
N SER A 221 -22.81 38.53 -7.63
CA SER A 221 -22.09 39.81 -7.58
C SER A 221 -22.75 40.78 -6.59
N LEU A 222 -21.96 41.44 -5.74
CA LEU A 222 -22.47 42.45 -4.81
C LEU A 222 -23.12 43.66 -5.52
N GLU A 223 -22.86 43.85 -6.82
CA GLU A 223 -23.48 44.88 -7.65
C GLU A 223 -24.80 44.43 -8.29
N ALA A 224 -25.21 43.18 -8.11
CA ALA A 224 -26.44 42.64 -8.67
C ALA A 224 -27.67 43.34 -8.04
N THR A 225 -28.37 44.13 -8.85
CA THR A 225 -29.56 44.90 -8.43
C THR A 225 -30.88 44.16 -8.70
N SER A 226 -30.87 43.12 -9.56
CA SER A 226 -32.04 42.32 -9.88
C SER A 226 -32.19 41.14 -8.90
N LYS A 227 -33.42 40.85 -8.45
CA LYS A 227 -33.71 39.68 -7.59
C LYS A 227 -33.59 38.35 -8.33
N GLU A 228 -33.61 38.36 -9.66
CA GLU A 228 -33.59 37.14 -10.49
C GLU A 228 -32.19 36.53 -10.61
N ASP A 229 -31.14 37.32 -10.33
CA ASP A 229 -29.73 36.90 -10.47
C ASP A 229 -29.12 36.29 -9.20
N ILE A 230 -29.84 36.27 -8.07
CA ILE A 230 -29.30 35.81 -6.77
C ILE A 230 -29.87 34.43 -6.42
N PRO A 231 -29.03 33.38 -6.34
CA PRO A 231 -29.52 32.04 -6.07
C PRO A 231 -29.88 31.88 -4.58
N ALA A 232 -30.99 31.20 -4.32
CA ALA A 232 -31.38 30.79 -2.98
C ALA A 232 -30.56 29.55 -2.56
N ILE A 233 -29.57 29.72 -1.69
CA ILE A 233 -28.66 28.66 -1.23
C ILE A 233 -28.60 28.73 0.30
N PRO A 234 -28.84 27.64 1.05
CA PRO A 234 -28.67 27.67 2.51
C PRO A 234 -27.18 27.57 2.88
N PRO A 235 -26.80 27.98 4.10
CA PRO A 235 -25.44 27.75 4.61
C PRO A 235 -25.08 26.26 4.62
N CYS A 236 -23.82 25.90 4.38
CA CYS A 236 -23.38 24.51 4.24
C CYS A 236 -23.62 23.70 5.53
N ALA A 237 -23.65 24.35 6.70
CA ALA A 237 -23.98 23.72 7.98
C ALA A 237 -25.40 23.12 8.00
N ALA A 238 -26.32 23.62 7.17
CA ALA A 238 -27.67 23.07 7.03
C ALA A 238 -27.65 21.60 6.54
N LEU A 239 -26.69 21.24 5.69
CA LEU A 239 -26.53 19.87 5.18
C LEU A 239 -26.37 18.86 6.32
N ARG A 240 -25.64 19.26 7.37
CA ARG A 240 -25.35 18.42 8.53
C ARG A 240 -26.61 18.14 9.34
N ARG A 241 -27.40 19.19 9.58
CA ARG A 241 -28.63 19.05 10.36
C ARG A 241 -29.73 18.32 9.59
N LEU A 242 -29.86 18.59 8.29
CA LEU A 242 -30.78 17.87 7.40
C LEU A 242 -30.53 16.36 7.38
N PHE A 243 -29.27 15.93 7.47
CA PHE A 243 -28.92 14.52 7.61
C PHE A 243 -29.35 13.96 8.97
N LEU A 244 -29.01 14.63 10.07
CA LEU A 244 -29.34 14.15 11.44
C LEU A 244 -30.84 14.21 11.77
N GLU A 245 -31.62 15.06 11.11
CA GLU A 245 -33.08 15.05 11.21
C GLU A 245 -33.74 13.86 10.48
N SER A 246 -32.98 13.14 9.63
CA SER A 246 -33.52 12.02 8.87
C SER A 246 -33.60 10.76 9.73
N SER A 247 -34.71 10.01 9.59
CA SER A 247 -34.87 8.70 10.24
C SER A 247 -34.18 7.57 9.47
N TYR A 248 -33.91 7.78 8.18
CA TYR A 248 -33.34 6.77 7.28
C TYR A 248 -32.08 7.31 6.62
N TYR A 249 -31.03 6.48 6.62
CA TYR A 249 -29.72 6.84 6.07
C TYR A 249 -29.80 7.33 4.63
N ALA A 250 -30.52 6.60 3.77
CA ALA A 250 -30.70 6.95 2.36
C ALA A 250 -31.41 8.30 2.14
N ASP A 251 -32.36 8.66 3.01
CA ASP A 251 -33.06 9.94 2.91
C ASP A 251 -32.17 11.10 3.34
N GLY A 252 -31.35 10.89 4.38
CA GLY A 252 -30.30 11.83 4.76
C GLY A 252 -29.33 12.11 3.61
N LEU A 253 -28.84 11.05 2.94
CA LEU A 253 -27.96 11.20 1.78
C LEU A 253 -28.62 11.95 0.61
N LYS A 254 -29.90 11.66 0.32
CA LYS A 254 -30.66 12.40 -0.71
C LYS A 254 -30.78 13.89 -0.38
N ARG A 255 -31.00 14.24 0.89
CA ARG A 255 -31.08 15.63 1.33
C ARG A 255 -29.75 16.36 1.14
N VAL A 256 -28.63 15.72 1.51
CA VAL A 256 -27.27 16.27 1.29
C VAL A 256 -27.02 16.47 -0.21
N ALA A 257 -27.30 15.47 -1.04
CA ALA A 257 -27.02 15.53 -2.48
C ALA A 257 -27.82 16.63 -3.21
N ARG A 258 -29.08 16.85 -2.80
CA ARG A 258 -30.02 17.76 -3.49
C ARG A 258 -29.98 19.20 -3.00
N THR A 259 -29.44 19.46 -1.82
CA THR A 259 -29.41 20.81 -1.25
C THR A 259 -28.24 21.58 -1.86
N PRO A 260 -28.47 22.77 -2.46
CA PRO A 260 -27.40 23.52 -3.09
C PRO A 260 -26.37 24.02 -2.06
N ARG A 261 -25.13 24.25 -2.54
CA ARG A 261 -23.99 24.75 -1.76
C ARG A 261 -23.12 25.63 -2.65
N HIS A 262 -22.31 26.49 -2.02
CA HIS A 262 -21.41 27.42 -2.70
C HIS A 262 -19.99 27.43 -2.11
N VAL A 263 -19.75 26.62 -1.08
CA VAL A 263 -18.44 26.37 -0.48
C VAL A 263 -18.22 24.86 -0.32
N SER A 264 -16.95 24.44 -0.26
CA SER A 264 -16.59 23.04 -0.09
C SER A 264 -16.63 22.60 1.37
N CYS A 265 -16.92 21.33 1.62
CA CYS A 265 -16.81 20.73 2.96
C CYS A 265 -16.71 19.20 2.89
N ASN A 266 -16.13 18.59 3.92
CA ASN A 266 -16.18 17.14 4.10
C ASN A 266 -17.31 16.74 5.07
N LEU A 267 -18.07 15.71 4.72
CA LEU A 267 -19.10 15.10 5.56
C LEU A 267 -18.86 13.60 5.71
N MET A 268 -18.63 13.15 6.94
CA MET A 268 -18.50 11.74 7.31
C MET A 268 -19.84 11.27 7.86
N LEU A 269 -20.56 10.47 7.08
CA LEU A 269 -21.96 10.09 7.32
C LEU A 269 -22.07 8.58 7.52
N SER A 270 -22.63 8.14 8.65
CA SER A 270 -22.65 6.73 9.05
C SER A 270 -23.99 6.30 9.63
N THR A 271 -24.20 4.99 9.71
CA THR A 271 -25.36 4.36 10.34
C THR A 271 -24.94 3.11 11.12
N ASP A 272 -25.66 2.80 12.18
CA ASP A 272 -25.56 1.56 12.95
C ASP A 272 -25.84 0.28 12.14
N ASP A 273 -26.42 0.40 10.94
CA ASP A 273 -26.54 -0.68 9.94
C ASP A 273 -25.19 -1.09 9.31
N ASN A 274 -24.07 -0.71 9.93
CA ASN A 274 -22.71 -1.03 9.53
C ASN A 274 -22.34 -0.48 8.14
N MET A 275 -22.71 0.78 7.89
CA MET A 275 -22.39 1.50 6.67
C MET A 275 -21.86 2.91 6.97
N GLY A 276 -20.96 3.38 6.13
CA GLY A 276 -20.39 4.72 6.21
C GLY A 276 -20.02 5.27 4.84
N ILE A 277 -20.15 6.58 4.67
CA ILE A 277 -19.72 7.30 3.47
C ILE A 277 -19.06 8.61 3.87
N CYS A 278 -17.88 8.82 3.32
CA CYS A 278 -17.20 10.11 3.30
C CYS A 278 -17.64 10.84 2.02
N LEU A 279 -18.17 12.06 2.16
CA LEU A 279 -18.52 12.95 1.05
C LEU A 279 -17.61 14.18 1.08
N GLU A 280 -16.77 14.33 0.06
CA GLU A 280 -16.04 15.56 -0.24
C GLU A 280 -16.91 16.41 -1.17
N VAL A 281 -17.62 17.37 -0.58
CA VAL A 281 -18.60 18.21 -1.26
C VAL A 281 -17.92 19.46 -1.78
N THR A 282 -18.13 19.79 -3.06
CA THR A 282 -17.82 21.09 -3.67
C THR A 282 -19.11 21.79 -4.10
N PRO A 283 -19.07 23.06 -4.53
CA PRO A 283 -20.23 23.76 -5.09
C PRO A 283 -20.94 22.99 -6.22
N LYS A 284 -20.15 22.37 -7.10
CA LYS A 284 -20.65 21.70 -8.32
C LYS A 284 -20.80 20.19 -8.18
N THR A 285 -19.85 19.54 -7.53
CA THR A 285 -19.69 18.08 -7.54
C THR A 285 -19.54 17.53 -6.13
N ILE A 286 -20.01 16.31 -5.90
CA ILE A 286 -19.78 15.56 -4.67
C ILE A 286 -18.92 14.35 -5.02
N PHE A 287 -17.77 14.24 -4.37
CA PHE A 287 -16.89 13.07 -4.45
C PHE A 287 -17.11 12.22 -3.21
N SER A 288 -17.01 10.89 -3.35
CA SER A 288 -17.36 10.00 -2.24
C SER A 288 -16.49 8.77 -2.14
N VAL A 289 -16.23 8.38 -0.89
CA VAL A 289 -15.63 7.08 -0.54
C VAL A 289 -16.60 6.38 0.43
N SER A 290 -17.03 5.18 0.08
CA SER A 290 -17.99 4.40 0.88
C SER A 290 -17.33 3.16 1.48
N GLY A 291 -17.80 2.74 2.64
CA GLY A 291 -17.42 1.49 3.30
C GLY A 291 -18.64 0.83 3.93
N SER A 292 -18.65 -0.49 3.98
CA SER A 292 -19.73 -1.28 4.55
C SER A 292 -19.21 -2.53 5.27
N GLY A 293 -20.10 -3.26 5.93
CA GLY A 293 -19.79 -4.60 6.41
C GLY A 293 -19.14 -5.46 5.33
N GLY A 294 -17.97 -6.03 5.64
CA GLY A 294 -17.18 -6.84 4.72
C GLY A 294 -16.15 -6.09 3.87
N SER A 295 -16.02 -4.76 4.02
CA SER A 295 -14.90 -4.01 3.42
C SER A 295 -13.55 -4.45 3.98
N ASP A 296 -12.54 -4.64 3.12
CA ASP A 296 -11.16 -5.01 3.47
C ASP A 296 -10.52 -4.02 4.46
N ILE A 297 -10.89 -2.74 4.35
CA ILE A 297 -10.54 -1.69 5.31
C ILE A 297 -11.80 -1.34 6.10
N PRO A 298 -11.87 -1.72 7.39
CA PRO A 298 -13.10 -1.61 8.17
C PRO A 298 -13.29 -0.23 8.84
N TYR A 299 -12.74 0.81 8.24
CA TYR A 299 -12.82 2.19 8.73
C TYR A 299 -12.64 3.18 7.58
N ILE A 300 -13.10 4.41 7.79
CA ILE A 300 -12.89 5.55 6.87
C ILE A 300 -12.36 6.71 7.70
N LEU A 301 -11.22 7.27 7.32
CA LEU A 301 -10.56 8.37 8.01
C LEU A 301 -10.50 9.60 7.10
N HIS A 302 -10.54 10.80 7.68
CA HIS A 302 -10.45 12.04 6.91
C HIS A 302 -9.90 13.20 7.76
N SER A 303 -9.08 14.06 7.16
CA SER A 303 -8.60 15.33 7.74
C SER A 303 -9.18 16.54 6.99
N ASN A 304 -8.38 17.46 6.44
CA ASN A 304 -8.84 18.73 5.82
C ASN A 304 -8.35 18.93 4.38
N HIS A 305 -7.98 17.87 3.67
CA HIS A 305 -7.64 17.95 2.26
C HIS A 305 -8.49 16.96 1.47
N PHE A 306 -8.70 17.25 0.20
CA PHE A 306 -9.36 16.29 -0.69
C PHE A 306 -8.46 15.08 -0.90
N GLN A 307 -8.96 13.88 -0.64
CA GLN A 307 -8.22 12.62 -0.78
C GLN A 307 -8.89 11.66 -1.77
N THR A 308 -10.12 11.96 -2.20
CA THR A 308 -10.85 11.08 -3.11
C THR A 308 -10.14 11.05 -4.47
N PRO A 309 -9.79 9.86 -5.00
CA PRO A 309 -9.07 9.77 -6.27
C PRO A 309 -9.74 10.52 -7.43
N SER A 310 -11.09 10.51 -7.47
CA SER A 310 -11.86 11.24 -8.48
C SER A 310 -11.66 12.75 -8.43
N PHE A 311 -11.44 13.34 -7.26
CA PHE A 311 -11.06 14.74 -7.14
C PHE A 311 -9.61 14.94 -7.59
N LEU A 312 -8.69 14.10 -7.09
CA LEU A 312 -7.25 14.21 -7.36
C LEU A 312 -6.87 14.02 -8.84
N TYR A 313 -7.68 13.32 -9.62
CA TYR A 313 -7.48 13.15 -11.07
C TYR A 313 -8.11 14.28 -11.91
N GLN A 314 -8.91 15.17 -11.33
CA GLN A 314 -9.54 16.26 -12.06
C GLN A 314 -8.61 17.47 -12.12
N SER A 315 -8.38 18.02 -13.31
CA SER A 315 -7.49 19.18 -13.52
C SER A 315 -8.15 20.53 -13.30
N GLU A 316 -9.48 20.59 -13.21
CA GLU A 316 -10.25 21.85 -13.21
C GLU A 316 -10.51 22.44 -11.82
N ILE A 317 -10.61 21.60 -10.79
CA ILE A 317 -10.90 22.01 -9.41
C ILE A 317 -9.64 21.72 -8.59
N GLN A 318 -9.07 22.75 -7.98
CA GLN A 318 -7.87 22.63 -7.16
C GLN A 318 -8.24 22.66 -5.68
N ASP A 319 -7.58 21.84 -4.88
CA ASP A 319 -7.59 21.97 -3.42
C ASP A 319 -6.74 23.18 -3.02
N THR A 320 -7.37 24.18 -2.40
CA THR A 320 -6.67 25.39 -1.95
C THR A 320 -6.35 25.36 -0.45
N LEU A 321 -6.73 24.28 0.24
CA LEU A 321 -6.45 24.01 1.65
C LEU A 321 -5.35 22.95 1.87
N ALA A 322 -4.94 22.25 0.80
CA ALA A 322 -3.96 21.17 0.86
C ALA A 322 -2.61 21.62 1.44
N GLY A 323 -2.09 20.84 2.39
CA GLY A 323 -0.79 21.06 3.02
C GLY A 323 -0.82 20.86 4.52
N GLY A 324 0.25 21.26 5.19
CA GLY A 324 0.31 21.35 6.65
C GLY A 324 0.10 20.02 7.37
N SER A 325 -0.57 20.05 8.53
CA SER A 325 -0.80 18.85 9.32
C SER A 325 -1.89 17.95 8.73
N SER A 326 -2.77 18.53 7.91
CA SER A 326 -3.82 17.80 7.21
C SER A 326 -3.30 16.57 6.47
N TRP A 327 -2.10 16.61 5.89
CA TRP A 327 -1.52 15.49 5.13
C TRP A 327 -1.15 14.27 5.97
N TYR A 328 -0.92 14.41 7.29
CA TYR A 328 -0.47 13.27 8.10
C TYR A 328 -1.43 12.90 9.24
N ARG A 329 -2.30 13.79 9.73
CA ARG A 329 -3.15 13.46 10.90
C ARG A 329 -4.08 12.28 10.66
N GLY A 330 -4.60 12.10 9.44
CA GLY A 330 -5.35 10.89 9.06
C GLY A 330 -4.49 9.61 9.18
N ASP A 331 -3.28 9.63 8.61
CA ASP A 331 -2.32 8.52 8.67
C ASP A 331 -1.86 8.22 10.09
N ARG A 332 -1.72 9.26 10.94
CA ARG A 332 -1.42 9.11 12.37
C ARG A 332 -2.51 8.35 13.09
N LEU A 333 -3.77 8.74 12.88
CA LEU A 333 -4.91 8.02 13.45
C LEU A 333 -4.92 6.56 12.99
N GLU A 334 -4.68 6.35 11.69
CA GLU A 334 -4.64 5.01 11.13
C GLU A 334 -3.54 4.15 11.75
N ALA A 335 -2.33 4.70 11.90
CA ALA A 335 -1.20 4.00 12.51
C ALA A 335 -1.51 3.56 13.95
N CYS A 336 -2.31 4.34 14.70
CA CYS A 336 -2.72 4.01 16.06
C CYS A 336 -3.77 2.88 16.12
N ILE A 337 -4.68 2.80 15.14
CA ILE A 337 -5.85 1.90 15.23
C ILE A 337 -5.79 0.68 14.29
N ARG A 338 -4.97 0.71 13.23
CA ARG A 338 -4.98 -0.27 12.12
C ARG A 338 -4.83 -1.71 12.59
N ARG A 339 -3.93 -1.96 13.54
CA ARG A 339 -3.66 -3.33 14.03
C ARG A 339 -4.90 -3.92 14.70
N GLN A 340 -5.45 -3.23 15.70
CA GLN A 340 -6.63 -3.66 16.44
C GLN A 340 -7.85 -3.72 15.53
N ALA A 341 -8.00 -2.77 14.61
CA ALA A 341 -9.08 -2.74 13.63
C ALA A 341 -9.03 -3.94 12.68
N ARG A 342 -7.87 -4.30 12.13
CA ARG A 342 -7.73 -5.48 11.24
C ARG A 342 -7.99 -6.80 11.96
N THR A 343 -7.71 -6.87 13.26
CA THR A 343 -8.01 -8.07 14.06
C THR A 343 -9.43 -8.10 14.63
N GLY A 344 -10.25 -7.07 14.38
CA GLY A 344 -11.59 -6.97 14.94
C GLY A 344 -11.61 -6.80 16.47
N LEU A 345 -10.55 -6.21 17.04
CA LEU A 345 -10.36 -6.06 18.49
C LEU A 345 -10.41 -4.59 18.94
N LEU A 346 -10.67 -3.64 18.04
CA LEU A 346 -10.68 -2.22 18.37
C LEU A 346 -11.81 -1.92 19.37
N ASN A 347 -11.48 -1.19 20.43
CA ASN A 347 -12.46 -0.67 21.37
C ASN A 347 -12.42 0.86 21.46
N ASP A 348 -13.31 1.43 22.26
CA ASP A 348 -13.41 2.88 22.42
C ASP A 348 -12.21 3.50 23.14
N ILE A 349 -11.50 2.76 24.00
CA ILE A 349 -10.26 3.21 24.64
C ILE A 349 -9.15 3.32 23.60
N ASP A 350 -9.02 2.36 22.69
CA ASP A 350 -8.05 2.42 21.59
C ASP A 350 -8.31 3.64 20.69
N LEU A 351 -9.57 3.94 20.41
CA LEU A 351 -9.95 5.14 19.66
C LEU A 351 -9.57 6.41 20.41
N ILE A 352 -9.89 6.52 21.71
CA ILE A 352 -9.50 7.67 22.53
C ILE A 352 -7.97 7.85 22.52
N ASN A 353 -7.21 6.78 22.71
CA ASN A 353 -5.75 6.82 22.71
C ASN A 353 -5.20 7.23 21.34
N GLY A 354 -5.80 6.74 20.24
CA GLY A 354 -5.44 7.16 18.90
C GLY A 354 -5.70 8.64 18.66
N PHE A 355 -6.81 9.17 19.18
CA PHE A 355 -7.14 10.60 19.12
C PHE A 355 -6.27 11.49 20.03
N GLN A 356 -5.44 10.90 20.89
CA GLN A 356 -4.45 11.58 21.74
C GLN A 356 -3.04 11.61 21.13
N ASP A 357 -2.85 11.19 19.87
CA ASP A 357 -1.53 11.22 19.25
C ASP A 357 -0.98 12.65 19.13
N HIS A 358 0.21 12.85 19.70
CA HIS A 358 0.92 14.14 19.73
C HIS A 358 2.08 14.21 18.73
N ALA A 359 2.19 13.26 17.80
CA ALA A 359 3.23 13.31 16.78
C ALA A 359 2.92 14.44 15.79
N GLY A 360 3.93 15.27 15.51
CA GLY A 360 3.74 16.50 14.73
C GLY A 360 3.49 17.76 15.57
N TYR A 361 3.69 17.69 16.90
CA TYR A 361 3.51 18.83 17.81
C TYR A 361 4.14 20.14 17.29
N PRO A 362 3.44 21.29 17.36
CA PRO A 362 2.12 21.46 17.98
C PRO A 362 0.93 21.11 17.10
N HIS A 363 1.16 20.97 15.79
CA HIS A 363 0.12 20.70 14.80
C HIS A 363 -0.19 19.19 14.70
N SER A 364 -0.24 18.52 15.84
CA SER A 364 -0.45 17.08 15.92
C SER A 364 -1.93 16.70 15.73
N LEU A 365 -2.21 15.40 15.65
CA LEU A 365 -3.60 14.90 15.62
C LEU A 365 -4.41 15.45 16.80
N CYS A 366 -3.83 15.44 17.99
CA CYS A 366 -4.28 16.24 19.12
C CYS A 366 -3.58 17.59 19.02
N GLU A 367 -4.25 18.63 18.51
CA GLU A 367 -3.73 19.96 18.21
C GLU A 367 -3.49 20.76 19.51
N HIS A 368 -2.35 21.46 19.61
CA HIS A 368 -1.99 22.26 20.79
C HIS A 368 -1.76 23.73 20.46
N SER A 369 -2.32 24.59 21.32
CA SER A 369 -1.99 26.01 21.29
C SER A 369 -0.56 26.22 21.78
N VAL A 370 0.30 26.79 20.93
CA VAL A 370 1.62 27.28 21.35
C VAL A 370 1.52 28.78 21.50
N GLY A 371 1.64 29.25 22.74
CA GLY A 371 1.54 30.66 23.10
C GLY A 371 2.66 31.51 22.49
N GLN A 372 2.54 31.89 21.21
CA GLN A 372 3.23 33.05 20.69
C GLN A 372 2.38 34.29 20.97
N LYS A 373 2.81 35.09 21.95
CA LYS A 373 2.44 36.51 21.99
C LYS A 373 3.14 37.22 20.83
N VAL A 374 2.64 37.05 19.61
CA VAL A 374 2.99 37.95 18.52
C VAL A 374 2.38 39.30 18.89
N LYS A 375 3.20 40.23 19.38
CA LYS A 375 2.82 41.66 19.39
C LYS A 375 2.76 42.08 17.93
N LEU A 376 1.60 41.92 17.31
CA LEU A 376 1.31 42.59 16.05
C LEU A 376 1.53 44.11 16.28
N PRO A 377 2.27 44.81 15.42
CA PRO A 377 2.41 46.26 15.52
C PRO A 377 1.02 46.90 15.59
N SER A 378 0.85 47.87 16.47
CA SER A 378 -0.43 48.53 16.74
C SER A 378 -1.06 49.03 15.44
N GLY A 379 -2.07 48.31 14.94
CA GLY A 379 -2.79 48.69 13.72
C GLY A 379 -3.14 47.55 12.78
N GLN A 380 -2.45 46.40 12.81
CA GLN A 380 -2.81 45.24 11.98
C GLN A 380 -3.46 44.13 12.84
N LYS A 381 -4.75 43.88 12.58
CA LYS A 381 -5.57 42.82 13.19
C LYS A 381 -5.66 41.64 12.22
N GLY A 382 -5.55 40.42 12.74
CA GLY A 382 -5.38 39.18 11.95
C GLY A 382 -6.51 38.88 10.94
N PRO A 383 -6.20 38.28 9.79
CA PRO A 383 -7.19 37.82 8.81
C PRO A 383 -7.93 36.53 9.25
N ASN A 384 -9.23 36.39 8.96
CA ASN A 384 -10.09 35.19 9.14
C ASN A 384 -10.42 34.76 10.60
N PRO A 385 -11.61 34.18 10.96
CA PRO A 385 -11.89 33.61 12.28
C PRO A 385 -10.89 32.58 12.81
N TYR A 386 -10.08 31.99 11.94
CA TYR A 386 -9.07 31.01 12.31
C TYR A 386 -7.73 31.65 12.74
N SER A 387 -7.57 32.97 12.60
CA SER A 387 -6.38 33.67 13.11
C SER A 387 -6.26 33.61 14.63
N GLY A 388 -5.10 33.16 15.09
CA GLY A 388 -4.75 33.02 16.51
C GLY A 388 -4.38 31.59 16.88
N PRO A 389 -4.09 31.32 18.17
CA PRO A 389 -3.81 29.96 18.63
C PRO A 389 -4.98 29.00 18.39
N THR A 390 -4.69 27.84 17.81
CA THR A 390 -5.62 26.72 17.58
C THR A 390 -5.30 25.57 18.53
N CYS A 391 -6.31 24.80 18.90
CA CYS A 391 -6.14 23.56 19.67
C CYS A 391 -7.30 22.60 19.42
N THR A 392 -7.17 21.34 19.86
CA THR A 392 -8.30 20.41 19.94
C THR A 392 -9.25 20.88 21.02
N VAL A 393 -10.34 21.50 20.61
CA VAL A 393 -11.37 22.02 21.51
C VAL A 393 -12.35 20.92 21.92
N SER A 394 -12.47 19.81 21.19
CA SER A 394 -13.28 18.68 21.64
C SER A 394 -12.90 17.40 20.92
N CYS A 395 -12.85 16.28 21.65
CA CYS A 395 -12.83 14.94 21.07
C CYS A 395 -14.16 14.25 21.39
N VAL A 396 -14.86 13.79 20.34
CA VAL A 396 -16.18 13.16 20.46
C VAL A 396 -16.16 11.79 19.80
N ILE A 397 -16.76 10.81 20.47
CA ILE A 397 -16.95 9.45 19.96
C ILE A 397 -18.42 9.07 20.17
N TYR A 398 -19.12 8.88 19.06
CA TYR A 398 -20.50 8.42 19.00
C TYR A 398 -20.50 6.91 18.73
N ASN A 399 -20.89 6.12 19.73
CA ASN A 399 -21.21 4.71 19.52
C ASN A 399 -22.64 4.62 19.02
N LEU A 400 -22.79 4.41 17.71
CA LEU A 400 -24.10 4.38 17.07
C LEU A 400 -24.85 3.16 17.57
N SER A 401 -24.27 1.97 17.55
CA SER A 401 -24.92 0.72 17.97
C SER A 401 -25.55 0.78 19.37
N LYS A 402 -24.88 1.42 20.33
CA LYS A 402 -25.36 1.54 21.72
C LYS A 402 -26.11 2.83 22.02
N ARG A 403 -26.11 3.78 21.08
CA ARG A 403 -26.61 5.15 21.27
C ARG A 403 -25.94 5.87 22.44
N VAL A 404 -24.62 5.69 22.58
CA VAL A 404 -23.81 6.25 23.67
C VAL A 404 -22.77 7.21 23.11
N ILE A 405 -22.48 8.25 23.88
CA ILE A 405 -21.55 9.31 23.49
C ILE A 405 -20.46 9.37 24.54
N LYS A 406 -19.21 9.38 24.07
CA LYS A 406 -18.04 9.67 24.89
C LYS A 406 -17.44 10.97 24.43
N THR A 407 -17.21 11.87 25.38
CA THR A 407 -16.53 13.14 25.16
C THR A 407 -15.27 13.14 26.00
N ALA A 408 -14.12 13.46 25.42
CA ALA A 408 -12.91 13.59 26.22
C ALA A 408 -12.96 14.94 26.96
N GLY A 409 -13.28 14.90 28.25
CA GLY A 409 -13.25 16.02 29.20
C GLY A 409 -12.59 15.56 30.51
N SER A 410 -11.39 16.08 30.76
CA SER A 410 -10.50 16.01 31.93
C SER A 410 -10.21 14.67 32.65
N SER A 411 -8.93 14.51 32.98
CA SER A 411 -8.24 13.39 33.63
C SER A 411 -8.80 12.92 34.98
N HIS A 412 -9.83 13.56 35.53
CA HIS A 412 -10.34 13.24 36.86
C HIS A 412 -11.30 12.05 36.88
N GLU A 413 -12.07 11.81 35.83
CA GLU A 413 -12.93 10.62 35.73
C GLU A 413 -12.12 9.38 35.38
N GLN A 414 -11.08 9.52 34.54
CA GLN A 414 -10.09 8.47 34.31
C GLN A 414 -9.29 8.14 35.57
N ALA A 415 -8.87 9.13 36.37
CA ALA A 415 -8.25 8.90 37.67
C ALA A 415 -9.21 8.27 38.69
N ARG A 416 -10.50 8.66 38.67
CA ARG A 416 -11.55 8.09 39.53
C ARG A 416 -11.89 6.65 39.13
N LEU A 417 -11.91 6.33 37.84
CA LEU A 417 -12.09 4.98 37.30
C LEU A 417 -10.85 4.10 37.52
N LEU A 418 -9.63 4.66 37.41
CA LEU A 418 -8.40 3.94 37.79
C LEU A 418 -8.34 3.69 39.30
N GLN A 419 -8.75 4.66 40.11
CA GLN A 419 -8.84 4.50 41.56
C GLN A 419 -9.93 3.50 41.92
N TYR A 420 -11.08 3.53 41.25
CA TYR A 420 -12.17 2.57 41.41
C TYR A 420 -11.76 1.16 40.98
N ALA A 421 -10.99 1.02 39.88
CA ALA A 421 -10.42 -0.25 39.44
C ALA A 421 -9.41 -0.80 40.46
N LYS A 422 -8.52 0.05 40.99
CA LYS A 422 -7.58 -0.32 42.07
C LYS A 422 -8.30 -0.69 43.37
N ASP A 423 -9.38 0.01 43.71
CA ASP A 423 -10.19 -0.29 44.88
C ASP A 423 -10.98 -1.60 44.71
N LEU A 424 -11.41 -1.92 43.48
CA LEU A 424 -12.00 -3.20 43.10
C LEU A 424 -10.99 -4.34 43.17
N GLU A 425 -9.79 -4.16 42.62
CA GLU A 425 -8.69 -5.14 42.69
C GLU A 425 -8.31 -5.43 44.15
N LYS A 426 -8.24 -4.38 44.99
CA LYS A 426 -8.01 -4.54 46.42
C LYS A 426 -9.15 -5.28 47.12
N LYS A 427 -10.41 -5.01 46.76
CA LYS A 427 -11.57 -5.75 47.28
C LYS A 427 -11.59 -7.22 46.84
N VAL A 428 -11.21 -7.50 45.59
CA VAL A 428 -11.08 -8.86 45.08
C VAL A 428 -9.96 -9.60 45.83
N ALA A 429 -8.80 -8.98 46.02
CA ALA A 429 -7.71 -9.55 46.81
C ALA A 429 -8.09 -9.79 48.29
N GLU A 430 -8.84 -8.86 48.91
CA GLU A 430 -9.36 -9.01 50.28
C GLU A 430 -10.42 -10.11 50.38
N LEU A 431 -11.28 -10.27 49.36
CA LEU A 431 -12.28 -11.34 49.29
C LEU A 431 -11.63 -12.70 49.05
N GLU A 432 -10.64 -12.79 48.17
CA GLU A 432 -9.87 -14.00 47.93
C GLU A 432 -9.06 -14.42 49.16
N ALA A 433 -8.51 -13.48 49.91
CA ALA A 433 -7.84 -13.75 51.18
C ALA A 433 -8.82 -14.25 52.26
N ARG A 434 -10.06 -13.74 52.29
CA ARG A 434 -11.13 -14.22 53.20
C ARG A 434 -11.65 -15.61 52.82
N VAL A 435 -11.71 -15.92 51.52
CA VAL A 435 -12.08 -17.25 51.01
C VAL A 435 -10.98 -18.28 51.31
N ARG A 436 -9.70 -17.89 51.22
CA ARG A 436 -8.57 -18.76 51.60
C ARG A 436 -8.38 -18.93 53.11
N GLY A 437 -9.00 -18.08 53.94
CA GLY A 437 -8.83 -18.04 55.40
C GLY A 437 -9.92 -18.70 56.25
N SER A 438 -10.95 -19.33 55.67
CA SER A 438 -12.02 -19.98 56.44
C SER A 438 -11.85 -21.51 56.50
N PRO A 439 -11.80 -22.13 57.70
CA PRO A 439 -11.52 -23.55 57.85
C PRO A 439 -12.74 -24.42 57.53
N VAL A 440 -12.53 -25.42 56.67
CA VAL A 440 -13.50 -26.50 56.41
C VAL A 440 -13.45 -27.52 57.54
N ASN A 441 -14.59 -27.82 58.16
CA ASN A 441 -14.72 -28.96 59.07
C ASN A 441 -15.98 -29.79 58.76
N GLN A 442 -15.71 -30.99 58.25
CA GLN A 442 -16.32 -32.31 58.52
C GLN A 442 -17.77 -32.69 58.10
N MET A 443 -17.78 -33.82 57.35
CA MET A 443 -18.65 -35.02 57.44
C MET A 443 -20.13 -34.89 56.99
N SER A 444 -20.80 -35.84 56.33
CA SER A 444 -20.56 -37.26 56.00
C SER A 444 -21.53 -37.76 54.90
N SER A 445 -21.01 -38.59 53.99
CA SER A 445 -21.59 -39.79 53.33
C SER A 445 -23.13 -40.04 53.23
N ARG A 446 -23.66 -40.31 52.01
CA ARG A 446 -24.02 -41.66 51.46
C ARG A 446 -25.00 -41.61 50.27
N GLU A 447 -24.71 -42.44 49.26
CA GLU A 447 -25.61 -43.16 48.31
C GLU A 447 -26.43 -42.34 47.28
N SER A 448 -26.68 -42.74 46.03
CA SER A 448 -26.18 -43.76 45.08
C SER A 448 -26.88 -43.53 43.71
N ASN A 449 -26.19 -43.91 42.61
CA ASN A 449 -26.66 -44.27 41.25
C ASN A 449 -27.61 -43.36 40.43
N GLU A 450 -27.15 -42.85 39.28
CA GLU A 450 -27.39 -43.38 37.90
C GLU A 450 -26.78 -42.46 36.82
N SER A 451 -26.21 -43.05 35.76
CA SER A 451 -25.52 -42.44 34.61
C SER A 451 -26.48 -41.68 33.67
N PRO A 452 -26.00 -40.73 32.81
CA PRO A 452 -25.61 -41.12 31.44
C PRO A 452 -24.51 -40.26 30.74
N GLN A 453 -23.67 -40.97 29.96
CA GLN A 453 -23.13 -40.66 28.63
C GLN A 453 -22.75 -39.21 28.23
N GLY A 454 -21.43 -38.99 28.14
CA GLY A 454 -20.66 -38.62 26.93
C GLY A 454 -21.12 -37.52 25.97
N ASN A 455 -20.30 -36.46 25.86
CA ASN A 455 -19.80 -36.00 24.56
C ASN A 455 -18.46 -35.24 24.74
N GLU A 456 -17.40 -35.83 24.17
CA GLU A 456 -16.06 -35.26 24.04
C GLU A 456 -16.04 -34.15 22.97
N ILE A 457 -15.36 -33.05 23.25
CA ILE A 457 -14.91 -32.09 22.21
C ILE A 457 -13.41 -32.30 22.06
N ALA A 458 -13.02 -32.80 20.89
CA ALA A 458 -11.63 -33.04 20.50
C ALA A 458 -10.88 -31.71 20.31
N THR A 459 -9.71 -31.60 20.93
CA THR A 459 -8.66 -30.64 20.59
C THR A 459 -7.77 -31.26 19.52
N GLU A 460 -7.71 -30.66 18.32
CA GLU A 460 -6.79 -31.09 17.26
C GLU A 460 -5.33 -30.62 17.52
N PRO A 461 -4.31 -31.40 17.12
CA PRO A 461 -2.90 -31.03 17.27
C PRO A 461 -2.40 -30.11 16.14
N TYR A 462 -1.77 -29.00 16.50
CA TYR A 462 -1.03 -28.11 15.58
C TYR A 462 0.16 -28.85 14.95
N SER A 463 0.24 -28.92 13.62
CA SER A 463 1.30 -29.64 12.89
C SER A 463 2.33 -28.67 12.29
N LEU A 464 3.61 -28.84 12.65
CA LEU A 464 4.76 -28.09 12.08
C LEU A 464 4.82 -28.13 10.53
N THR A 465 4.26 -29.17 9.90
CA THR A 465 4.18 -29.30 8.44
C THR A 465 3.42 -28.14 7.79
N THR A 466 2.41 -27.62 8.49
CA THR A 466 1.56 -26.52 8.02
C THR A 466 2.32 -25.19 8.07
N GLU A 467 3.19 -25.00 9.06
CA GLU A 467 3.97 -23.79 9.25
C GLU A 467 5.01 -23.60 8.13
N LEU A 468 5.81 -24.63 7.81
CA LEU A 468 6.82 -24.54 6.74
C LEU A 468 6.20 -24.40 5.34
N SER A 469 5.08 -25.07 5.07
CA SER A 469 4.29 -24.86 3.84
C SER A 469 3.78 -23.41 3.75
N THR A 470 3.29 -22.89 4.87
CA THR A 470 2.85 -21.50 4.99
C THR A 470 4.02 -20.54 4.80
N ASP A 471 5.22 -20.84 5.28
CA ASP A 471 6.41 -20.01 5.11
C ASP A 471 6.95 -20.02 3.67
N VAL A 472 6.89 -21.14 2.95
CA VAL A 472 7.19 -21.20 1.52
C VAL A 472 6.19 -20.37 0.71
N ALA A 473 4.90 -20.50 1.05
CA ALA A 473 3.86 -19.64 0.50
C ALA A 473 4.15 -18.17 0.84
N LEU A 474 4.53 -17.88 2.10
CA LEU A 474 4.80 -16.54 2.61
C LEU A 474 6.08 -15.94 2.03
N LEU A 475 7.10 -16.71 1.67
CA LEU A 475 8.28 -16.22 0.95
C LEU A 475 7.96 -15.88 -0.50
N SER A 476 7.10 -16.70 -1.12
CA SER A 476 6.51 -16.36 -2.42
C SER A 476 5.60 -15.11 -2.29
N MET A 477 5.01 -14.85 -1.10
CA MET A 477 4.21 -13.66 -0.77
C MET A 477 5.05 -12.41 -0.43
N ASN A 478 6.15 -12.55 0.31
CA ASN A 478 6.94 -11.47 0.94
C ASN A 478 7.84 -10.71 -0.04
N ALA A 479 7.77 -11.00 -1.33
CA ALA A 479 8.25 -10.12 -2.39
C ALA A 479 7.46 -8.80 -2.47
N THR A 480 6.32 -8.67 -1.78
CA THR A 480 5.53 -7.43 -1.64
C THR A 480 4.94 -7.33 -0.22
N ALA A 481 4.98 -6.15 0.38
CA ALA A 481 4.80 -5.90 1.82
C ALA A 481 3.36 -6.04 2.41
N GLU A 482 2.41 -6.72 1.77
CA GLU A 482 1.02 -6.93 2.27
C GLU A 482 0.37 -8.22 1.68
N PRO A 483 -0.60 -8.86 2.37
CA PRO A 483 -1.24 -10.11 1.93
C PRO A 483 -2.29 -9.83 0.83
N PHE A 484 -1.90 -9.90 -0.44
CA PHE A 484 -2.79 -9.69 -1.59
C PHE A 484 -2.87 -10.92 -2.52
N TYR A 485 -3.92 -10.94 -3.37
CA TYR A 485 -4.24 -11.97 -4.37
C TYR A 485 -3.04 -12.54 -5.12
N ILE A 486 -3.01 -13.88 -5.20
CA ILE A 486 -1.96 -14.68 -5.80
C ILE A 486 -2.58 -15.61 -6.83
N GLY A 487 -2.18 -15.50 -8.09
CA GLY A 487 -2.61 -16.42 -9.14
C GLY A 487 -1.64 -17.59 -9.33
N ALA A 488 -2.09 -18.62 -10.04
CA ALA A 488 -1.41 -19.91 -10.17
C ALA A 488 0.01 -19.89 -10.80
N THR A 489 0.49 -18.78 -11.35
CA THR A 489 1.87 -18.68 -11.91
C THR A 489 2.94 -18.23 -10.90
N SER A 490 2.56 -17.77 -9.70
CA SER A 490 3.46 -17.22 -8.65
C SER A 490 4.21 -18.25 -7.80
N GLY A 491 3.93 -19.55 -8.01
CA GLY A 491 4.42 -20.61 -7.13
C GLY A 491 3.49 -20.99 -5.98
N PHE A 492 2.26 -20.45 -5.86
CA PHE A 492 1.27 -20.94 -4.87
C PHE A 492 0.96 -22.44 -5.06
N SER A 493 0.92 -22.95 -6.29
CA SER A 493 0.82 -24.40 -6.55
C SER A 493 2.03 -25.20 -6.05
N LEU A 494 3.17 -24.56 -5.79
CA LEU A 494 4.37 -25.18 -5.23
C LEU A 494 4.25 -25.41 -3.71
N SER A 495 3.46 -24.63 -2.96
CA SER A 495 3.27 -24.92 -1.53
C SER A 495 2.55 -26.27 -1.33
N LYS A 496 1.60 -26.60 -2.22
CA LYS A 496 0.99 -27.94 -2.28
C LYS A 496 1.96 -29.05 -2.65
N MET A 497 2.96 -28.76 -3.50
CA MET A 497 4.05 -29.71 -3.77
C MET A 497 4.92 -29.94 -2.53
N VAL A 498 5.19 -28.89 -1.76
CA VAL A 498 5.96 -28.96 -0.51
C VAL A 498 5.18 -29.71 0.59
N GLU A 499 3.87 -29.52 0.73
CA GLU A 499 3.03 -30.30 1.65
C GLU A 499 3.15 -31.82 1.38
N GLY A 500 3.20 -32.22 0.10
CA GLY A 500 3.44 -33.61 -0.30
C GLY A 500 4.77 -34.16 0.23
N ILE A 501 5.86 -33.39 0.11
CA ILE A 501 7.19 -33.76 0.62
C ILE A 501 7.18 -33.87 2.15
N LEU A 502 6.48 -32.98 2.85
CA LEU A 502 6.49 -32.91 4.32
C LEU A 502 5.54 -33.92 4.99
N SER A 503 4.47 -34.33 4.32
CA SER A 503 3.43 -35.20 4.89
C SER A 503 3.81 -36.68 5.06
N GLN A 504 4.94 -37.13 4.48
CA GLN A 504 5.36 -38.54 4.50
C GLN A 504 6.39 -38.90 5.59
N GLY A 505 6.69 -38.01 6.57
CA GLY A 505 7.63 -38.28 7.66
C GLY A 505 7.24 -37.63 8.98
N SER A 506 7.50 -38.32 10.11
CA SER A 506 7.29 -37.77 11.46
C SER A 506 8.36 -36.71 11.77
N LEU A 507 7.94 -35.46 11.99
CA LEU A 507 8.84 -34.38 12.37
C LEU A 507 9.23 -34.52 13.85
N THR A 508 10.47 -34.91 14.12
CA THR A 508 11.05 -34.80 15.46
C THR A 508 11.45 -33.35 15.76
N SER A 509 11.06 -32.88 16.94
CA SER A 509 11.10 -31.49 17.39
C SER A 509 12.50 -30.84 17.49
N SER A 510 13.59 -31.59 17.29
CA SER A 510 14.94 -31.14 17.64
C SER A 510 15.72 -30.43 16.53
N ALA A 511 15.25 -30.46 15.27
CA ALA A 511 15.99 -29.88 14.14
C ALA A 511 15.66 -28.40 13.86
N ILE A 512 14.53 -27.89 14.36
CA ILE A 512 13.97 -26.58 13.95
C ILE A 512 14.25 -25.46 14.98
N GLU A 513 14.70 -25.80 16.19
CA GLU A 513 15.03 -24.81 17.24
C GLU A 513 16.32 -24.00 16.99
N ARG A 514 17.05 -24.25 15.88
CA ARG A 514 18.20 -23.41 15.47
C ARG A 514 17.85 -22.33 14.42
N GLY A 515 16.57 -22.13 14.11
CA GLY A 515 16.07 -20.99 13.35
C GLY A 515 15.27 -20.03 14.23
N ALA A 516 15.93 -19.32 15.14
CA ALA A 516 15.29 -18.36 16.05
C ALA A 516 14.36 -17.38 15.30
N PRO A 517 13.25 -16.92 15.92
CA PRO A 517 12.43 -15.83 15.39
C PRO A 517 13.22 -14.53 15.50
N LEU A 518 14.06 -14.27 14.51
CA LEU A 518 14.53 -12.93 14.25
C LEU A 518 13.39 -12.17 13.58
N LEU A 519 12.54 -11.59 14.42
CA LEU A 519 12.10 -10.22 14.18
C LEU A 519 13.33 -9.48 13.66
N ILE A 520 13.23 -8.94 12.45
CA ILE A 520 14.18 -7.94 11.99
C ILE A 520 13.96 -6.75 12.94
N GLN A 521 14.61 -6.80 14.11
CA GLN A 521 15.11 -5.62 14.77
C GLN A 521 15.97 -4.97 13.70
N GLY A 522 15.41 -3.99 13.01
CA GLY A 522 16.23 -2.96 12.41
C GLY A 522 17.06 -2.43 13.56
N ASN A 523 18.34 -2.78 13.58
CA ASN A 523 19.33 -2.00 14.28
C ASN A 523 19.10 -0.57 13.80
N ARG A 524 18.40 0.23 14.62
CA ARG A 524 18.59 1.67 14.63
C ARG A 524 20.03 1.83 15.06
N GLY A 525 20.95 1.76 14.09
CA GLY A 525 22.11 2.62 14.17
C GLY A 525 21.53 4.01 14.34
N ASP A 526 21.88 4.66 15.45
CA ASP A 526 21.63 6.08 15.61
C ASP A 526 21.86 6.79 14.27
N PRO A 527 21.01 7.76 13.88
CA PRO A 527 21.50 8.80 13.01
C PRO A 527 22.51 9.60 13.85
N GLN A 528 23.72 9.04 14.01
CA GLN A 528 24.88 9.89 14.12
C GLN A 528 24.80 10.76 12.89
N SER A 529 24.68 12.07 13.14
CA SER A 529 24.90 13.13 12.19
C SER A 529 26.03 12.75 11.24
N CYS A 530 25.67 12.20 10.09
CA CYS A 530 26.54 12.26 8.93
C CYS A 530 26.47 13.72 8.52
N GLU A 531 27.38 14.51 9.09
CA GLU A 531 27.86 15.69 8.41
C GLU A 531 28.04 15.28 6.95
N ALA A 532 27.43 16.05 6.05
CA ALA A 532 27.66 15.92 4.63
C ALA A 532 29.12 16.28 4.39
N ASP A 533 30.02 15.31 4.62
CA ASP A 533 31.33 15.31 4.00
C ASP A 533 31.03 15.30 2.51
N SER A 534 31.22 16.47 1.91
CA SER A 534 31.24 16.70 0.48
C SER A 534 32.27 15.76 -0.13
N LEU A 535 31.83 14.55 -0.49
CA LEU A 535 32.55 13.71 -1.43
C LEU A 535 32.64 14.53 -2.71
N GLU A 536 33.86 14.95 -3.05
CA GLU A 536 34.15 15.61 -4.31
C GLU A 536 33.51 14.81 -5.46
N GLU A 537 32.71 15.50 -6.28
CA GLU A 537 32.11 14.93 -7.48
C GLU A 537 33.26 14.49 -8.41
N ASP A 538 33.55 13.19 -8.48
CA ASP A 538 34.55 12.61 -9.38
C ASP A 538 33.90 12.37 -10.76
N PRO A 539 34.21 13.17 -11.79
CA PRO A 539 33.58 13.03 -13.10
C PRO A 539 33.88 11.68 -13.77
N GLN A 540 34.99 11.02 -13.38
CA GLN A 540 35.34 9.69 -13.90
C GLN A 540 34.41 8.60 -13.33
N LEU A 541 33.96 8.75 -12.08
CA LEU A 541 33.03 7.83 -11.45
C LEU A 541 31.64 7.90 -12.10
N GLU A 542 31.15 9.10 -12.37
CA GLU A 542 29.85 9.32 -13.00
C GLU A 542 29.78 8.72 -14.41
N LEU A 543 30.82 8.95 -15.21
CA LEU A 543 30.95 8.35 -16.54
C LEU A 543 30.94 6.82 -16.46
N LYS A 544 31.72 6.25 -15.52
CA LYS A 544 31.75 4.80 -15.29
C LYS A 544 30.38 4.25 -14.88
N LEU A 545 29.63 4.95 -14.04
CA LEU A 545 28.27 4.55 -13.65
C LEU A 545 27.30 4.60 -14.84
N ALA A 546 27.40 5.62 -15.70
CA ALA A 546 26.62 5.67 -16.94
C ALA A 546 26.96 4.50 -17.88
N GLU A 547 28.25 4.22 -18.11
CA GLU A 547 28.71 3.09 -18.92
C GLU A 547 28.20 1.74 -18.40
N ILE A 548 28.16 1.54 -17.08
CA ILE A 548 27.59 0.33 -16.48
C ILE A 548 26.09 0.21 -16.80
N PHE A 549 25.34 1.30 -16.75
CA PHE A 549 23.91 1.25 -17.08
C PHE A 549 23.69 0.90 -18.56
N PHE A 550 24.38 1.59 -19.46
CA PHE A 550 24.22 1.40 -20.90
C PHE A 550 24.78 0.07 -21.41
N SER A 551 25.71 -0.56 -20.69
CA SER A 551 26.22 -1.90 -21.03
C SER A 551 25.45 -3.05 -20.35
N ARG A 552 24.78 -2.82 -19.21
CA ARG A 552 24.18 -3.90 -18.38
C ARG A 552 22.66 -3.83 -18.24
N ILE A 553 22.02 -2.70 -18.49
CA ILE A 553 20.56 -2.54 -18.33
C ILE A 553 19.93 -2.19 -19.67
N HIS A 554 20.50 -1.21 -20.35
CA HIS A 554 19.97 -0.66 -21.59
C HIS A 554 19.77 -1.67 -22.72
N PRO A 555 20.67 -2.66 -22.97
CA PRO A 555 20.45 -3.65 -24.05
C PRO A 555 19.16 -4.46 -23.87
N ARG A 556 18.65 -4.55 -22.64
CA ARG A 556 17.42 -5.25 -22.30
C ARG A 556 16.21 -4.33 -22.22
N TYR A 557 16.45 -3.05 -21.98
CA TYR A 557 15.45 -2.01 -21.73
C TYR A 557 15.90 -0.69 -22.37
N PRO A 558 15.92 -0.59 -23.71
CA PRO A 558 16.47 0.55 -24.44
C PRO A 558 15.46 1.71 -24.49
N PHE A 559 14.95 2.12 -23.33
CA PHE A 559 13.90 3.14 -23.25
C PHE A 559 14.45 4.55 -23.12
N LEU A 560 15.74 4.74 -22.85
CA LEU A 560 16.41 6.06 -22.87
C LEU A 560 17.07 6.31 -24.23
N ASP A 561 17.26 7.56 -24.62
CA ASP A 561 18.15 7.87 -25.73
C ASP A 561 19.59 8.01 -25.19
N LYS A 562 20.48 7.12 -25.62
CA LYS A 562 21.88 7.08 -25.21
C LYS A 562 22.60 8.38 -25.58
N ALA A 563 22.40 8.89 -26.80
CA ALA A 563 23.06 10.11 -27.26
C ALA A 563 22.64 11.33 -26.41
N SER A 564 21.33 11.54 -26.24
CA SER A 564 20.81 12.63 -25.39
C SER A 564 21.26 12.52 -23.94
N PHE A 565 21.40 11.29 -23.39
CA PHE A 565 21.86 11.10 -22.01
C PHE A 565 23.31 11.53 -21.84
N TYR A 566 24.23 11.06 -22.70
CA TYR A 566 25.65 11.42 -22.60
C TYR A 566 25.88 12.92 -22.83
N SER A 567 25.15 13.54 -23.77
CA SER A 567 25.21 15.00 -23.94
C SER A 567 24.74 15.76 -22.69
N PHE A 568 23.76 15.24 -21.96
CA PHE A 568 23.32 15.85 -20.70
C PHE A 568 24.30 15.60 -19.54
N LEU A 569 24.96 14.44 -19.51
CA LEU A 569 26.02 14.14 -18.55
C LEU A 569 27.20 15.09 -18.70
N GLU A 570 27.63 15.36 -19.94
CA GLU A 570 28.69 16.36 -20.22
C GLU A 570 28.31 17.75 -19.72
N TRP A 571 27.05 18.17 -19.94
CA TRP A 571 26.54 19.44 -19.41
C TRP A 571 26.51 19.46 -17.87
N TYR A 572 26.12 18.35 -17.24
CA TYR A 572 26.09 18.22 -15.78
C TYR A 572 27.49 18.33 -15.16
N GLN A 573 28.49 17.74 -15.81
CA GLN A 573 29.90 17.78 -15.37
C GLN A 573 30.59 19.13 -15.62
N SER A 574 30.07 19.95 -16.53
CA SER A 574 30.63 21.25 -16.88
C SER A 574 29.53 22.26 -17.18
N PRO A 575 28.77 22.70 -16.14
CA PRO A 575 27.66 23.60 -16.34
C PRO A 575 28.16 24.98 -16.80
N PRO A 576 27.56 25.59 -17.84
CA PRO A 576 27.95 26.92 -18.29
C PRO A 576 27.72 27.96 -17.18
N SER A 577 28.69 28.87 -17.00
CA SER A 577 28.85 29.73 -15.82
C SER A 577 27.72 30.75 -15.52
N ARG A 578 26.58 30.69 -16.22
CA ARG A 578 25.42 31.58 -16.06
C ARG A 578 24.11 30.93 -16.51
N VAL A 579 23.55 30.01 -15.71
CA VAL A 579 22.16 29.57 -15.90
C VAL A 579 21.44 29.64 -14.54
N ASP A 580 20.87 30.81 -14.24
CA ASP A 580 20.15 31.08 -12.98
C ASP A 580 18.69 30.56 -12.98
N THR A 581 18.24 29.91 -14.06
CA THR A 581 16.89 29.34 -14.16
C THR A 581 16.97 27.89 -14.64
N ARG A 582 16.73 26.93 -13.73
CA ARG A 582 16.56 25.51 -14.05
C ARG A 582 15.15 25.27 -14.57
N SER A 583 15.01 24.66 -15.74
CA SER A 583 13.69 24.32 -16.27
C SER A 583 13.15 23.03 -15.63
N GLU A 584 11.82 22.83 -15.68
CA GLU A 584 11.21 21.54 -15.28
C GLU A 584 11.79 20.36 -16.09
N TYR A 585 12.20 20.61 -17.34
CA TYR A 585 12.82 19.62 -18.20
C TYR A 585 14.24 19.24 -17.76
N ASP A 586 14.97 20.16 -17.13
CA ASP A 586 16.28 19.87 -16.52
C ASP A 586 16.11 19.03 -15.25
N ASN A 587 15.08 19.29 -14.44
CA ASN A 587 14.76 18.48 -13.26
C ASN A 587 14.45 17.02 -13.64
N LEU A 588 13.72 16.80 -14.74
CA LEU A 588 13.50 15.46 -15.29
C LEU A 588 14.80 14.77 -15.67
N ARG A 589 15.70 15.46 -16.36
CA ARG A 589 16.97 14.88 -16.80
C ARG A 589 17.90 14.61 -15.61
N LEU A 590 17.88 15.45 -14.59
CA LEU A 590 18.58 15.22 -13.30
C LEU A 590 18.01 14.00 -12.57
N PHE A 591 16.69 13.82 -12.56
CA PHE A 591 16.06 12.60 -12.05
C PHE A 591 16.57 11.36 -12.79
N GLN A 592 16.54 11.38 -14.12
CA GLN A 592 16.99 10.26 -14.94
C GLN A 592 18.47 9.93 -14.71
N LEU A 593 19.31 10.97 -14.66
CA LEU A 593 20.76 10.86 -14.41
C LEU A 593 21.07 10.23 -13.05
N HIS A 594 20.50 10.77 -11.97
CA HIS A 594 20.71 10.21 -10.64
C HIS A 594 20.12 8.81 -10.47
N MET A 595 19.00 8.50 -11.11
CA MET A 595 18.46 7.13 -11.11
C MET A 595 19.36 6.15 -11.85
N VAL A 596 19.94 6.55 -12.99
CA VAL A 596 20.94 5.75 -13.72
C VAL A 596 22.14 5.46 -12.82
N PHE A 597 22.67 6.47 -12.12
CA PHE A 597 23.75 6.29 -11.16
C PHE A 597 23.37 5.38 -10.00
N ALA A 598 22.18 5.55 -9.42
CA ALA A 598 21.69 4.73 -8.32
C ALA A 598 21.57 3.25 -8.71
N ILE A 599 21.05 2.97 -9.90
CA ILE A 599 20.93 1.60 -10.44
C ILE A 599 22.31 1.00 -10.67
N SER A 600 23.22 1.73 -11.31
CA SER A 600 24.59 1.26 -11.55
C SER A 600 25.37 1.02 -10.27
N ALA A 601 25.29 1.94 -9.30
CA ALA A 601 25.89 1.76 -7.99
C ALA A 601 25.33 0.53 -7.27
N ARG A 602 24.01 0.28 -7.38
CA ARG A 602 23.39 -0.93 -6.81
C ARG A 602 23.85 -2.21 -7.52
N LEU A 603 24.02 -2.17 -8.85
CA LEU A 603 24.60 -3.30 -9.60
C LEU A 603 26.03 -3.61 -9.13
N LEU A 604 26.85 -2.58 -8.89
CA LEU A 604 28.20 -2.75 -8.36
C LEU A 604 28.19 -3.36 -6.96
N GLN A 605 27.33 -2.87 -6.07
CA GLN A 605 27.21 -3.40 -4.70
C GLN A 605 26.80 -4.88 -4.68
N LEU A 606 25.94 -5.30 -5.61
CA LEU A 606 25.49 -6.69 -5.75
C LEU A 606 26.51 -7.57 -6.51
N HIS A 607 27.54 -6.99 -7.14
CA HIS A 607 28.53 -7.72 -7.94
C HIS A 607 29.68 -8.28 -7.09
N PRO A 608 30.03 -9.58 -7.24
CA PRO A 608 31.12 -10.28 -6.55
C PRO A 608 32.42 -9.51 -6.32
N GLU A 609 32.91 -8.86 -7.37
CA GLU A 609 34.29 -8.36 -7.47
C GLU A 609 34.42 -6.82 -7.39
N MET A 610 33.35 -6.06 -7.14
CA MET A 610 33.38 -4.59 -7.27
C MET A 610 33.39 -3.84 -5.92
N ASP A 611 34.14 -2.73 -5.89
CA ASP A 611 34.47 -1.93 -4.69
C ASP A 611 33.21 -1.29 -4.06
N ARG A 612 33.05 -1.43 -2.74
CA ARG A 612 31.85 -1.03 -1.96
C ARG A 612 31.73 0.47 -1.71
N LYS A 613 32.59 1.28 -2.34
CA LYS A 613 32.74 2.72 -2.02
C LYS A 613 31.63 3.60 -2.57
N VAL A 614 30.82 3.12 -3.52
CA VAL A 614 29.75 3.91 -4.15
C VAL A 614 28.41 3.60 -3.47
N SER A 615 27.84 4.57 -2.77
CA SER A 615 26.54 4.41 -2.11
C SER A 615 25.38 4.65 -3.10
N PRO A 616 24.57 3.63 -3.45
CA PRO A 616 23.38 3.80 -4.28
C PRO A 616 22.28 4.63 -3.61
N ASP A 617 22.28 4.72 -2.28
CA ASP A 617 21.25 5.43 -1.51
C ASP A 617 21.42 6.96 -1.62
N ILE A 618 22.65 7.44 -1.81
CA ILE A 618 22.93 8.87 -2.04
C ILE A 618 22.35 9.31 -3.38
N HIS A 619 22.66 8.59 -4.46
CA HIS A 619 22.14 8.91 -5.79
C HIS A 619 20.61 8.76 -5.84
N TYR A 620 20.04 7.75 -5.19
CA TYR A 620 18.59 7.61 -5.08
C TYR A 620 17.96 8.79 -4.33
N SER A 621 18.55 9.20 -3.19
CA SER A 621 18.08 10.36 -2.43
C SER A 621 18.15 11.64 -3.27
N ASN A 622 19.22 11.85 -4.03
CA ASN A 622 19.33 12.98 -4.96
C ASN A 622 18.27 12.91 -6.07
N ALA A 623 18.00 11.74 -6.63
CA ALA A 623 16.92 11.56 -7.60
C ALA A 623 15.55 11.91 -7.00
N THR A 624 15.24 11.47 -5.76
CA THR A 624 13.93 11.71 -5.14
C THR A 624 13.56 13.18 -4.98
N ARG A 625 14.56 14.08 -4.89
CA ARG A 625 14.34 15.54 -4.88
C ARG A 625 13.65 16.06 -6.15
N PHE A 626 13.80 15.35 -7.26
CA PHE A 626 13.25 15.70 -8.56
C PHE A 626 12.06 14.82 -8.97
N LEU A 627 11.64 13.87 -8.11
CA LEU A 627 10.61 12.87 -8.43
C LEU A 627 9.27 13.51 -8.81
N ASP A 628 8.79 14.47 -8.01
CA ASP A 628 7.50 15.12 -8.26
C ASP A 628 7.50 15.88 -9.59
N GLY A 629 8.58 16.60 -9.89
CA GLY A 629 8.74 17.29 -11.17
C GLY A 629 8.81 16.31 -12.35
N ALA A 630 9.59 15.23 -12.21
CA ALA A 630 9.73 14.21 -13.24
C ALA A 630 8.40 13.47 -13.54
N LEU A 631 7.56 13.26 -12.52
CA LEU A 631 6.25 12.61 -12.67
C LEU A 631 5.15 13.57 -13.18
N ARG A 632 5.29 14.89 -13.03
CA ARG A 632 4.34 15.88 -13.59
C ARG A 632 4.42 16.00 -15.11
N ILE A 633 5.60 15.85 -15.71
CA ILE A 633 5.78 15.97 -17.18
C ILE A 633 4.91 14.97 -17.92
N SER A 634 4.17 15.40 -18.94
CA SER A 634 3.34 14.52 -19.79
C SER A 634 4.16 13.82 -20.87
N GLY A 635 3.76 12.59 -21.25
CA GLY A 635 4.32 11.88 -22.41
C GLY A 635 5.24 10.72 -22.04
N TYR A 636 6.15 10.35 -22.97
CA TYR A 636 6.95 9.14 -22.83
C TYR A 636 8.06 9.25 -21.79
N GLN A 637 8.51 10.45 -21.48
CA GLN A 637 9.53 10.71 -20.48
C GLN A 637 9.08 10.33 -19.06
N ARG A 638 7.80 10.54 -18.73
CA ARG A 638 7.20 10.07 -17.48
C ARG A 638 7.31 8.55 -17.34
N VAL A 639 7.04 7.83 -18.42
CA VAL A 639 7.15 6.37 -18.47
C VAL A 639 8.61 5.95 -18.25
N GLN A 640 9.58 6.62 -18.90
CA GLN A 640 11.02 6.37 -18.68
C GLN A 640 11.40 6.49 -17.19
N CYS A 641 10.92 7.52 -16.49
CA CYS A 641 11.18 7.71 -15.06
C CYS A 641 10.59 6.60 -14.19
N LEU A 642 9.37 6.15 -14.49
CA LEU A 642 8.74 5.03 -13.79
C LEU A 642 9.49 3.71 -14.05
N LEU A 643 9.99 3.48 -15.27
CA LEU A 643 10.79 2.30 -15.59
C LEU A 643 12.11 2.29 -14.80
N LEU A 644 12.78 3.43 -14.66
CA LEU A 644 13.97 3.58 -13.82
C LEU A 644 13.67 3.23 -12.36
N LEU A 645 12.55 3.71 -11.80
CA LEU A 645 12.11 3.35 -10.45
C LEU A 645 11.87 1.85 -10.29
N VAL A 646 11.17 1.21 -11.23
CA VAL A 646 10.95 -0.24 -11.21
C VAL A 646 12.28 -0.99 -11.21
N LEU A 647 13.22 -0.59 -12.08
CA LEU A 647 14.52 -1.24 -12.18
C LEU A 647 15.38 -1.09 -10.92
N TYR A 648 15.27 0.03 -10.22
CA TYR A 648 15.91 0.25 -8.92
C TYR A 648 15.26 -0.61 -7.83
N VAL A 649 13.93 -0.56 -7.69
CA VAL A 649 13.18 -1.31 -6.65
C VAL A 649 13.40 -2.82 -6.77
N LEU A 650 13.50 -3.37 -7.99
CA LEU A 650 13.77 -4.80 -8.22
C LEU A 650 15.14 -5.28 -7.72
N ARG A 651 16.03 -4.36 -7.28
CA ARG A 651 17.40 -4.65 -6.82
C ARG A 651 17.67 -4.17 -5.39
N THR A 652 16.66 -3.64 -4.70
CA THR A 652 16.83 -3.05 -3.36
C THR A 652 16.24 -3.97 -2.28
N PRO A 653 16.98 -4.27 -1.19
CA PRO A 653 16.51 -5.14 -0.11
C PRO A 653 15.60 -4.42 0.90
N GLY A 654 14.32 -4.81 1.00
CA GLY A 654 13.41 -4.45 2.12
C GLY A 654 13.13 -2.94 2.35
N SER A 655 12.07 -2.63 3.12
CA SER A 655 11.53 -1.33 3.61
C SER A 655 11.44 -0.09 2.69
N ILE A 656 12.33 0.09 1.71
CA ILE A 656 12.30 1.15 0.69
C ILE A 656 11.25 0.83 -0.40
N SER A 657 10.82 -0.44 -0.47
CA SER A 657 9.85 -0.97 -1.45
C SER A 657 8.39 -0.95 -0.97
N ASN A 658 7.96 0.10 -0.26
CA ASN A 658 6.56 0.23 0.19
C ASN A 658 5.58 0.34 -1.01
N LEU A 659 6.06 0.77 -2.19
CA LEU A 659 5.38 0.57 -3.47
C LEU A 659 5.92 -0.70 -4.16
N GLY A 660 5.10 -1.74 -4.23
CA GLY A 660 5.45 -2.97 -4.98
C GLY A 660 5.74 -2.68 -6.46
N SER A 661 6.80 -3.27 -7.01
CA SER A 661 7.25 -3.09 -8.41
C SER A 661 6.13 -3.32 -9.45
N TRP A 662 5.16 -4.18 -9.13
CA TRP A 662 3.95 -4.41 -9.94
C TRP A 662 3.05 -3.18 -10.07
N HIS A 663 2.89 -2.39 -9.00
CA HIS A 663 2.09 -1.17 -9.06
C HIS A 663 2.76 -0.11 -9.93
N ILE A 664 4.07 0.09 -9.75
CA ILE A 664 4.82 1.10 -10.50
C ILE A 664 4.83 0.77 -11.98
N VAL A 665 5.08 -0.49 -12.36
CA VAL A 665 5.03 -0.89 -13.79
C VAL A 665 3.61 -0.85 -14.35
N GLY A 666 2.58 -1.14 -13.54
CA GLY A 666 1.18 -0.97 -13.92
C GLY A 666 0.81 0.50 -14.18
N ILE A 667 1.31 1.43 -13.35
CA ILE A 667 1.17 2.87 -13.58
C ILE A 667 1.89 3.29 -14.86
N ALA A 668 3.13 2.80 -15.08
CA ALA A 668 3.88 3.06 -16.29
C ALA A 668 3.13 2.60 -17.56
N MET A 669 2.53 1.40 -17.51
CA MET A 669 1.72 0.88 -18.60
C MET A 669 0.48 1.75 -18.86
N ARG A 670 -0.22 2.20 -17.80
CA ARG A 670 -1.37 3.11 -17.95
C ARG A 670 -0.99 4.43 -18.63
N TYR A 671 0.13 5.04 -18.24
CA TYR A 671 0.62 6.25 -18.91
C TYR A 671 1.08 6.00 -20.35
N ALA A 672 1.64 4.82 -20.65
CA ALA A 672 1.96 4.42 -22.02
C ALA A 672 0.69 4.25 -22.87
N VAL A 673 -0.39 3.72 -22.27
CA VAL A 673 -1.72 3.61 -22.89
C VAL A 673 -2.34 4.98 -23.13
N GLU A 674 -2.36 5.85 -22.12
CA GLU A 674 -2.85 7.24 -22.21
C GLU A 674 -2.16 8.02 -23.34
N SER A 675 -0.85 7.83 -23.49
CA SER A 675 -0.06 8.45 -24.56
C SER A 675 -0.23 7.79 -25.93
N GLY A 676 -1.07 6.75 -26.05
CA GLY A 676 -1.33 6.02 -27.28
C GLY A 676 -0.17 5.16 -27.80
N MET A 677 0.86 4.85 -26.99
CA MET A 677 2.06 4.15 -27.47
C MET A 677 1.83 2.67 -27.81
N HIS A 678 0.80 2.07 -27.22
CA HIS A 678 0.32 0.73 -27.54
C HIS A 678 -0.35 0.63 -28.93
N ARG A 679 -0.67 1.79 -29.54
CA ARG A 679 -1.39 1.86 -30.81
C ARG A 679 -0.49 2.13 -32.02
N ASN A 680 -0.74 1.44 -33.12
CA ASN A 680 -0.18 1.76 -34.44
C ASN A 680 -0.99 2.86 -35.12
N ILE A 681 -0.79 4.09 -34.65
CA ILE A 681 -1.50 5.27 -35.16
C ILE A 681 -0.99 5.60 -36.57
N ARG A 682 -1.70 5.11 -37.58
CA ARG A 682 -1.50 5.44 -39.00
C ARG A 682 -2.10 6.82 -39.30
N SER A 683 -1.36 7.89 -39.02
CA SER A 683 -1.76 9.24 -39.43
C SER A 683 -1.61 9.40 -40.94
N HIS A 684 -2.61 9.98 -41.62
CA HIS A 684 -2.56 10.33 -43.04
C HIS A 684 -1.48 11.40 -43.39
N ASN A 685 -0.84 12.01 -42.38
CA ASN A 685 0.29 12.94 -42.54
C ASN A 685 1.62 12.30 -42.07
N SER A 686 2.05 11.23 -42.72
CA SER A 686 3.32 10.53 -42.44
C SER A 686 4.57 11.40 -42.64
N GLN A 687 4.47 12.53 -43.35
CA GLN A 687 5.57 13.47 -43.60
C GLN A 687 5.95 14.36 -42.40
N ILE A 688 5.14 14.42 -41.32
CA ILE A 688 5.34 15.37 -40.20
C ILE A 688 6.00 14.72 -38.96
N ARG A 689 6.11 13.39 -38.89
CA ARG A 689 6.63 12.70 -37.70
C ARG A 689 8.06 12.23 -37.89
N ASN A 690 8.97 12.64 -36.99
CA ASN A 690 10.34 12.14 -36.92
C ASN A 690 10.35 10.61 -36.68
N PRO A 691 10.85 9.78 -37.62
CA PRO A 691 10.87 8.32 -37.51
C PRO A 691 11.63 7.80 -36.29
N TYR A 692 12.72 8.46 -35.91
CA TYR A 692 13.52 8.13 -34.74
C TYR A 692 12.69 8.30 -33.44
N MET A 693 11.94 9.40 -33.32
CA MET A 693 11.07 9.64 -32.15
C MET A 693 9.92 8.64 -32.04
N VAL A 694 9.41 8.15 -33.18
CA VAL A 694 8.41 7.08 -33.20
C VAL A 694 9.02 5.78 -32.69
N GLU A 695 10.23 5.47 -33.14
CA GLU A 695 10.96 4.27 -32.72
C GLU A 695 11.30 4.31 -31.22
N LEU A 696 11.78 5.44 -30.70
CA LEU A 696 12.03 5.61 -29.26
C LEU A 696 10.76 5.36 -28.42
N LYS A 697 9.60 5.88 -28.84
CA LYS A 697 8.32 5.61 -28.16
C LYS A 697 7.92 4.13 -28.21
N ARG A 698 8.22 3.43 -29.32
CA ARG A 698 8.04 1.97 -29.40
C ARG A 698 8.96 1.27 -28.40
N ARG A 699 10.23 1.65 -28.33
CA ARG A 699 11.20 1.07 -27.37
C ARG A 699 10.75 1.30 -25.91
N VAL A 700 10.21 2.48 -25.59
CA VAL A 700 9.62 2.78 -24.26
C VAL A 700 8.42 1.86 -23.95
N PHE A 701 7.48 1.73 -24.90
CA PHE A 701 6.32 0.84 -24.73
C PHE A 701 6.74 -0.62 -24.53
N TRP A 702 7.60 -1.14 -25.41
CA TRP A 702 8.03 -2.54 -25.36
C TRP A 702 8.91 -2.85 -24.14
N SER A 703 9.69 -1.87 -23.65
CA SER A 703 10.40 -1.99 -22.36
C SER A 703 9.43 -2.08 -21.18
N THR A 704 8.38 -1.25 -21.19
CA THR A 704 7.29 -1.29 -20.20
C THR A 704 6.56 -2.63 -20.25
N TYR A 705 6.26 -3.11 -21.45
CA TYR A 705 5.62 -4.40 -21.70
C TYR A 705 6.45 -5.57 -21.13
N ILE A 706 7.75 -5.66 -21.44
CA ILE A 706 8.60 -6.75 -20.93
C ILE A 706 8.65 -6.74 -19.40
N LEU A 707 8.76 -5.55 -18.77
CA LEU A 707 8.76 -5.43 -17.31
C LEU A 707 7.41 -5.82 -16.69
N ASP A 708 6.29 -5.37 -17.25
CA ASP A 708 4.95 -5.73 -16.81
C ASP A 708 4.76 -7.26 -16.84
N ARG A 709 5.12 -7.89 -17.97
CA ARG A 709 5.01 -9.34 -18.11
C ARG A 709 5.89 -10.07 -17.10
N ALA A 710 7.15 -9.68 -16.97
CA ALA A 710 8.10 -10.34 -16.07
C ALA A 710 7.70 -10.23 -14.59
N VAL A 711 7.28 -9.05 -14.13
CA VAL A 711 6.85 -8.82 -12.75
C VAL A 711 5.52 -9.52 -12.46
N SER A 712 4.53 -9.38 -13.37
CA SER A 712 3.21 -9.98 -13.19
C SER A 712 3.27 -11.52 -13.20
N LEU A 713 4.07 -12.13 -14.08
CA LEU A 713 4.26 -13.58 -14.10
C LEU A 713 4.90 -14.08 -12.81
N THR A 714 5.95 -13.39 -12.35
CA THR A 714 6.67 -13.70 -11.10
C THR A 714 5.72 -13.67 -9.89
N LEU A 715 4.81 -12.70 -9.84
CA LEU A 715 3.87 -12.53 -8.73
C LEU A 715 2.54 -13.26 -8.91
N GLY A 716 2.31 -13.93 -10.05
CA GLY A 716 1.02 -14.56 -10.35
C GLY A 716 -0.14 -13.60 -10.62
N ARG A 717 0.13 -12.32 -10.88
CA ARG A 717 -0.90 -11.28 -11.01
C ARG A 717 -1.33 -11.08 -12.46
N PRO A 718 -2.56 -10.61 -12.73
CA PRO A 718 -2.98 -10.21 -14.07
C PRO A 718 -2.03 -9.16 -14.67
N PHE A 719 -1.98 -9.16 -16.00
CA PHE A 719 -1.21 -8.18 -16.75
C PHE A 719 -1.94 -6.83 -16.83
N ALA A 720 -1.19 -5.72 -16.92
CA ALA A 720 -1.80 -4.39 -16.99
C ALA A 720 -2.51 -4.08 -18.33
N LEU A 721 -2.11 -4.76 -19.42
CA LEU A 721 -2.67 -4.57 -20.77
C LEU A 721 -2.83 -5.92 -21.48
N SER A 722 -3.99 -6.16 -22.10
CA SER A 722 -4.29 -7.38 -22.87
C SER A 722 -3.55 -7.39 -24.21
N GLU A 723 -3.18 -8.57 -24.73
CA GLU A 723 -2.63 -8.71 -26.10
C GLU A 723 -3.57 -8.19 -27.18
N SER A 724 -4.90 -8.29 -26.96
CA SER A 724 -5.92 -7.84 -27.92
C SER A 724 -5.88 -6.33 -28.18
N ASP A 725 -5.33 -5.57 -27.23
CA ASP A 725 -5.36 -4.10 -27.27
C ASP A 725 -4.08 -3.52 -27.88
N ILE A 726 -3.11 -4.36 -28.24
CA ILE A 726 -1.78 -3.98 -28.71
C ILE A 726 -1.69 -4.20 -30.23
N ASP A 727 -1.64 -3.13 -31.01
CA ASP A 727 -1.40 -3.19 -32.46
C ASP A 727 -0.10 -2.49 -32.90
N VAL A 728 0.65 -1.87 -31.98
CA VAL A 728 1.99 -1.32 -32.24
C VAL A 728 2.96 -2.43 -32.66
N PRO A 729 3.76 -2.24 -33.74
CA PRO A 729 4.73 -3.24 -34.17
C PRO A 729 5.90 -3.37 -33.19
N LEU A 730 6.60 -4.50 -33.27
CA LEU A 730 7.88 -4.68 -32.56
C LEU A 730 8.91 -3.61 -32.99
N PRO A 731 9.85 -3.24 -32.12
CA PRO A 731 10.97 -2.37 -32.46
C PRO A 731 11.80 -2.97 -33.59
N VAL A 732 12.42 -2.11 -34.40
CA VAL A 732 13.33 -2.54 -35.46
C VAL A 732 14.63 -3.03 -34.82
N ASP A 733 15.14 -4.13 -35.34
CA ASP A 733 16.42 -4.72 -34.93
C ASP A 733 17.58 -3.95 -35.61
N ILE A 734 18.00 -2.84 -34.99
CA ILE A 734 19.09 -1.97 -35.43
C ILE A 734 19.92 -1.52 -34.24
N ASP A 735 21.17 -1.12 -34.47
CA ASP A 735 21.98 -0.56 -33.40
C ASP A 735 21.37 0.73 -32.87
N ASP A 736 21.33 0.83 -31.53
CA ASP A 736 20.75 1.95 -30.79
C ASP A 736 21.40 3.32 -31.13
N ASP A 737 22.66 3.30 -31.58
CA ASP A 737 23.43 4.49 -31.96
C ASP A 737 22.99 5.05 -33.34
N ILE A 738 22.22 4.29 -34.12
CA ILE A 738 21.69 4.72 -35.42
C ILE A 738 20.46 5.62 -35.19
N THR A 739 20.63 6.92 -35.42
CA THR A 739 19.59 7.95 -35.27
C THR A 739 19.01 8.45 -36.60
N ASP A 740 19.54 7.95 -37.73
CA ASP A 740 19.14 8.37 -39.08
C ASP A 740 17.69 8.00 -39.40
N ALA A 741 16.87 9.01 -39.66
CA ALA A 741 15.44 8.88 -39.92
C ALA A 741 15.14 8.07 -41.19
N ASP A 742 15.96 8.18 -42.24
CA ASP A 742 15.71 7.53 -43.53
C ASP A 742 16.01 6.03 -43.44
N ILE A 743 17.10 5.66 -42.75
CA ILE A 743 17.45 4.26 -42.48
C ILE A 743 16.34 3.59 -41.65
N ILE A 744 15.90 4.25 -40.57
CA ILE A 744 14.83 3.74 -39.71
C ILE A 744 13.53 3.55 -40.50
N LEU A 745 13.17 4.54 -41.33
CA LEU A 745 11.94 4.47 -42.13
C LEU A 745 11.97 3.34 -43.15
N GLN A 746 13.10 3.14 -43.84
CA GLN A 746 13.27 2.04 -44.81
C GLN A 746 13.09 0.67 -44.14
N LEU A 747 13.71 0.45 -42.98
CA LEU A 747 13.60 -0.81 -42.26
C LEU A 747 12.21 -1.05 -41.68
N GLN A 748 11.53 0.02 -41.22
CA GLN A 748 10.12 -0.04 -40.78
C GLN A 748 9.15 -0.40 -41.93
N GLN A 749 9.48 -0.02 -43.16
CA GLN A 749 8.71 -0.38 -44.36
C GLN A 749 9.02 -1.79 -44.86
N ALA A 750 10.29 -2.21 -44.81
CA ALA A 750 10.71 -3.56 -45.19
C ALA A 750 10.05 -4.65 -44.33
N HIS A 751 9.82 -4.38 -43.04
CA HIS A 751 9.13 -5.30 -42.12
C HIS A 751 7.61 -5.45 -42.39
N GLN A 752 7.02 -4.67 -43.29
CA GLN A 752 5.60 -4.76 -43.67
C GLN A 752 5.34 -5.62 -44.93
N ILE A 753 6.40 -6.08 -45.61
CA ILE A 753 6.31 -6.89 -46.82
C ILE A 753 6.84 -8.30 -46.50
N PRO A 754 6.07 -9.39 -46.69
CA PRO A 754 6.58 -10.75 -46.56
C PRO A 754 7.73 -10.96 -47.56
N SER A 755 8.92 -11.28 -47.06
CA SER A 755 10.19 -11.22 -47.77
C SER A 755 10.24 -12.09 -49.04
N SER A 756 10.41 -11.46 -50.21
CA SER A 756 10.93 -12.09 -51.43
C SER A 756 12.23 -11.44 -51.95
N THR A 757 12.83 -10.52 -51.18
CA THR A 757 14.08 -9.84 -51.56
C THR A 757 15.11 -10.00 -50.46
N GLY A 758 16.16 -10.77 -50.74
CA GLY A 758 17.27 -11.09 -49.83
C GLY A 758 18.17 -9.90 -49.54
N TYR A 759 17.78 -9.09 -48.56
CA TYR A 759 18.76 -8.39 -47.73
C TYR A 759 19.18 -9.35 -46.62
N ASP A 760 20.42 -9.81 -46.66
CA ASP A 760 21.07 -10.55 -45.57
C ASP A 760 21.12 -9.64 -44.33
N VAL A 761 20.18 -9.80 -43.41
CA VAL A 761 20.30 -9.30 -42.03
C VAL A 761 21.23 -10.28 -41.29
N SER A 762 22.50 -10.31 -41.71
CA SER A 762 23.52 -11.24 -41.21
C SER A 762 24.30 -10.69 -40.01
N GLU A 763 24.12 -9.42 -39.63
CA GLU A 763 24.80 -8.81 -38.49
C GLU A 763 23.80 -8.56 -37.35
N THR A 764 24.16 -9.04 -36.16
CA THR A 764 23.37 -8.92 -34.94
C THR A 764 23.53 -7.51 -34.36
N SER A 765 22.42 -6.81 -34.13
CA SER A 765 22.44 -5.48 -33.53
C SER A 765 22.43 -5.53 -32.00
N ASN A 766 22.81 -4.43 -31.34
CA ASN A 766 22.70 -4.30 -29.89
C ASN A 766 21.25 -4.28 -29.35
N LEU A 767 20.24 -4.22 -30.23
CA LEU A 767 18.81 -4.35 -29.88
C LEU A 767 18.23 -5.75 -30.11
N SER A 768 18.99 -6.67 -30.71
CA SER A 768 18.53 -8.03 -31.01
C SER A 768 17.96 -8.72 -29.75
N SER A 769 18.68 -8.60 -28.62
CA SER A 769 18.26 -9.12 -27.31
C SER A 769 16.87 -8.68 -26.91
N PHE A 770 16.64 -7.38 -27.00
CA PHE A 770 15.41 -6.73 -26.61
C PHE A 770 14.25 -7.21 -27.50
N VAL A 771 14.46 -7.31 -28.81
CA VAL A 771 13.46 -7.82 -29.76
C VAL A 771 13.14 -9.29 -29.48
N HIS A 772 14.15 -10.13 -29.21
CA HIS A 772 13.94 -11.53 -28.86
C HIS A 772 13.19 -11.70 -27.54
N LEU A 773 13.48 -10.88 -26.54
CA LEU A 773 12.73 -10.85 -25.27
C LEU A 773 11.29 -10.38 -25.46
N CYS A 774 11.03 -9.39 -26.32
CA CYS A 774 9.66 -8.99 -26.65
C CYS A 774 8.88 -10.19 -27.21
N ARG A 775 9.45 -10.91 -28.18
CA ARG A 775 8.84 -12.10 -28.77
C ARG A 775 8.55 -13.19 -27.73
N LEU A 776 9.50 -13.44 -26.82
CA LEU A 776 9.31 -14.41 -25.75
C LEU A 776 8.20 -14.00 -24.78
N ARG A 777 8.18 -12.74 -24.33
CA ARG A 777 7.14 -12.25 -23.39
C ARG A 777 5.73 -12.31 -23.98
N ARG A 778 5.59 -12.15 -25.31
CA ARG A 778 4.31 -12.40 -26.00
C ARG A 778 3.91 -13.88 -26.00
N LEU A 779 4.87 -14.79 -26.19
CA LEU A 779 4.63 -16.23 -26.07
C LEU A 779 4.23 -16.61 -24.64
N GLU A 780 4.93 -16.12 -23.62
CA GLU A 780 4.53 -16.32 -22.21
C GLU A 780 3.14 -15.73 -21.89
N SER A 781 2.78 -14.60 -22.50
CA SER A 781 1.44 -14.02 -22.34
C SER A 781 0.35 -14.97 -22.85
N ARG A 782 0.59 -15.60 -24.02
CA ARG A 782 -0.30 -16.64 -24.59
C ARG A 782 -0.33 -17.90 -23.73
N ILE A 783 0.82 -18.34 -23.20
CA ILE A 783 0.88 -19.48 -22.26
C ILE A 783 -0.03 -19.19 -21.06
N LYS A 784 0.10 -18.02 -20.43
CA LYS A 784 -0.74 -17.63 -19.29
C LYS A 784 -2.23 -17.60 -19.64
N GLN A 785 -2.61 -17.06 -20.80
CA GLN A 785 -4.00 -17.00 -21.22
C GLN A 785 -4.60 -18.38 -21.53
N LYS A 786 -3.83 -19.30 -22.12
CA LYS A 786 -4.33 -20.63 -22.49
C LYS A 786 -4.31 -21.64 -21.33
N ILE A 787 -3.31 -21.55 -20.46
CA ILE A 787 -3.04 -22.55 -19.41
C ILE A 787 -3.53 -22.12 -18.02
N TYR A 788 -3.60 -20.81 -17.76
CA TYR A 788 -3.87 -20.27 -16.43
C TYR A 788 -5.11 -19.35 -16.39
N SER A 789 -5.97 -19.42 -17.40
CA SER A 789 -7.25 -18.70 -17.39
C SER A 789 -8.28 -19.38 -16.48
N THR A 790 -9.19 -18.58 -15.91
CA THR A 790 -10.30 -19.02 -15.04
C THR A 790 -11.38 -19.80 -15.77
N ASP A 791 -11.43 -19.68 -17.10
CA ASP A 791 -12.48 -20.27 -17.94
C ASP A 791 -12.16 -21.70 -18.40
N ILE A 792 -11.11 -22.34 -17.86
CA ILE A 792 -10.76 -23.71 -18.23
C ILE A 792 -11.78 -24.64 -17.54
N PRO A 793 -12.64 -25.36 -18.29
CA PRO A 793 -13.58 -26.29 -17.68
C PRO A 793 -12.80 -27.35 -16.93
N LEU A 794 -13.14 -27.58 -15.66
CA LEU A 794 -12.62 -28.66 -14.80
C LEU A 794 -12.90 -30.09 -15.36
N SER A 795 -13.33 -30.21 -16.62
CA SER A 795 -13.77 -31.45 -17.26
C SER A 795 -13.20 -31.66 -18.68
N THR A 796 -12.00 -31.18 -19.01
CA THR A 796 -11.29 -31.72 -20.18
C THR A 796 -10.47 -32.94 -19.77
N SER A 797 -11.18 -34.05 -19.55
CA SER A 797 -10.64 -35.36 -19.92
C SER A 797 -10.49 -35.35 -21.44
N ASP A 798 -9.35 -34.98 -22.04
CA ASP A 798 -9.13 -35.18 -23.49
C ASP A 798 -7.74 -34.74 -23.98
N ASN A 799 -7.19 -35.49 -24.94
CA ASN A 799 -5.92 -35.26 -25.65
C ASN A 799 -5.64 -33.81 -26.11
N SER A 800 -6.68 -32.97 -26.24
CA SER A 800 -6.60 -31.58 -26.70
C SER A 800 -5.77 -30.63 -25.80
N TYR A 801 -5.75 -30.88 -24.48
CA TYR A 801 -4.97 -30.05 -23.57
C TYR A 801 -3.46 -30.32 -23.70
N ASP A 802 -3.07 -31.59 -23.78
CA ASP A 802 -1.67 -31.98 -23.99
C ASP A 802 -1.19 -31.56 -25.40
N GLU A 803 -2.04 -31.62 -26.43
CA GLU A 803 -1.74 -31.06 -27.76
C GLU A 803 -1.45 -29.55 -27.69
N THR A 804 -2.20 -28.81 -26.85
CA THR A 804 -1.97 -27.37 -26.64
C THR A 804 -0.63 -27.11 -25.95
N LEU A 805 -0.27 -27.92 -24.95
CA LEU A 805 1.04 -27.85 -24.29
C LEU A 805 2.18 -28.15 -25.27
N ASP A 806 2.06 -29.22 -26.05
CA ASP A 806 3.08 -29.64 -27.03
C ASP A 806 3.24 -28.59 -28.14
N SER A 807 2.14 -27.98 -28.59
CA SER A 807 2.18 -26.84 -29.53
C SER A 807 2.93 -25.64 -28.96
N LEU A 808 2.63 -25.22 -27.72
CA LEU A 808 3.29 -24.09 -27.08
C LEU A 808 4.77 -24.39 -26.78
N ARG A 809 5.10 -25.63 -26.45
CA ARG A 809 6.48 -26.13 -26.29
C ARG A 809 7.25 -26.03 -27.60
N ASN A 810 6.67 -26.47 -28.71
CA ASN A 810 7.31 -26.37 -30.03
C ASN A 810 7.58 -24.90 -30.41
N GLU A 811 6.64 -23.99 -30.15
CA GLU A 811 6.86 -22.55 -30.36
C GLU A 811 8.01 -21.99 -29.50
N LEU A 812 8.15 -22.46 -28.25
CA LEU A 812 9.28 -22.08 -27.39
C LEU A 812 10.62 -22.60 -27.94
N THR A 813 10.66 -23.84 -28.43
CA THR A 813 11.85 -24.43 -29.03
C THR A 813 12.23 -23.70 -30.32
N GLU A 814 11.26 -23.39 -31.19
CA GLU A 814 11.48 -22.58 -32.38
C GLU A 814 12.04 -21.19 -32.05
N TRP A 815 11.55 -20.55 -30.99
CA TRP A 815 12.08 -19.27 -30.54
C TRP A 815 13.56 -19.40 -30.15
N LEU A 816 13.93 -20.44 -29.39
CA LEU A 816 15.31 -20.68 -28.99
C LEU A 816 16.23 -20.98 -30.19
N ASP A 817 15.74 -21.76 -31.16
CA ASP A 817 16.49 -22.08 -32.38
C ASP A 817 16.72 -20.85 -33.26
N ARG A 818 15.78 -19.90 -33.30
CA ARG A 818 15.95 -18.62 -34.01
C ARG A 818 17.04 -17.76 -33.39
N VAL A 819 17.18 -17.79 -32.06
CA VAL A 819 18.27 -17.09 -31.36
C VAL A 819 19.63 -17.78 -31.62
N ARG A 820 19.64 -19.13 -31.65
CA ARG A 820 20.87 -19.94 -31.82
C ARG A 820 21.57 -19.78 -33.18
N ARG A 821 20.90 -19.25 -34.21
CA ARG A 821 21.50 -19.05 -35.54
C ARG A 821 22.48 -17.87 -35.63
N GLN A 822 22.71 -17.14 -34.55
CA GLN A 822 23.72 -16.10 -34.49
C GLN A 822 25.12 -16.75 -34.30
N PRO A 823 26.09 -16.50 -35.18
CA PRO A 823 27.41 -17.16 -35.10
C PRO A 823 28.10 -16.82 -33.78
N GLU A 824 28.72 -17.83 -33.15
CA GLU A 824 29.56 -17.58 -31.97
C GLU A 824 30.69 -16.61 -32.36
N PRO A 825 31.03 -15.61 -31.53
CA PRO A 825 32.15 -14.73 -31.79
C PRO A 825 33.47 -15.50 -31.58
N GLU A 826 33.83 -16.33 -32.55
CA GLU A 826 35.15 -16.95 -32.68
C GLU A 826 36.16 -15.94 -33.22
N SER A 827 36.48 -14.89 -32.45
CA SER A 827 37.76 -14.14 -32.52
C SER A 827 37.63 -12.83 -31.75
N GLU A 828 38.39 -12.71 -30.66
CA GLU A 828 38.58 -11.53 -29.81
C GLU A 828 37.33 -10.88 -29.18
N PRO A 829 37.33 -10.61 -27.86
CA PRO A 829 36.25 -9.88 -27.22
C PRO A 829 36.24 -8.44 -27.74
N LYS A 830 35.40 -8.13 -28.74
CA LYS A 830 34.99 -6.74 -29.01
C LYS A 830 34.51 -6.14 -27.68
N ARG A 831 35.00 -4.94 -27.36
CA ARG A 831 34.93 -4.30 -26.03
C ARG A 831 33.51 -4.06 -25.47
N ASP A 832 32.43 -4.34 -26.21
CA ASP A 832 31.04 -4.13 -25.80
C ASP A 832 30.22 -5.45 -25.71
N TYR A 833 30.71 -6.43 -24.95
CA TYR A 833 29.97 -7.67 -24.73
C TYR A 833 28.88 -7.52 -23.65
N CYS A 834 27.62 -7.72 -24.03
CA CYS A 834 26.46 -7.75 -23.13
C CYS A 834 26.25 -9.16 -22.53
N VAL A 835 26.10 -9.28 -21.21
CA VAL A 835 25.82 -10.58 -20.53
C VAL A 835 24.41 -11.11 -20.82
N TYR A 836 23.54 -10.28 -21.38
CA TYR A 836 22.22 -10.70 -21.86
C TYR A 836 22.27 -11.19 -23.33
N ASP A 837 23.43 -10.97 -23.98
CA ASP A 837 23.99 -11.56 -25.21
C ASP A 837 24.02 -13.08 -25.32
N THR A 838 24.07 -13.74 -24.17
CA THR A 838 24.73 -15.05 -24.10
C THR A 838 23.75 -16.18 -24.27
N GLN A 839 24.25 -17.29 -24.84
CA GLN A 839 23.47 -18.51 -24.98
C GLN A 839 22.94 -18.98 -23.62
N GLU A 840 23.70 -18.83 -22.54
CA GLU A 840 23.25 -19.17 -21.18
C GLU A 840 22.05 -18.32 -20.76
N PHE A 841 22.05 -17.01 -21.05
CA PHE A 841 20.92 -16.15 -20.71
C PHE A 841 19.65 -16.54 -21.47
N TYR A 842 19.74 -16.81 -22.77
CA TYR A 842 18.57 -17.26 -23.55
C TYR A 842 18.06 -18.62 -23.10
N ARG A 843 18.95 -19.55 -22.77
CA ARG A 843 18.58 -20.86 -22.20
C ARG A 843 17.89 -20.71 -20.85
N ILE A 844 18.35 -19.80 -19.99
CA ILE A 844 17.66 -19.47 -18.73
C ILE A 844 16.22 -19.01 -19.02
N GLN A 845 16.00 -18.12 -19.99
CA GLN A 845 14.64 -17.65 -20.30
C GLN A 845 13.75 -18.75 -20.90
N TYR A 846 14.30 -19.58 -21.79
CA TYR A 846 13.62 -20.76 -22.34
C TYR A 846 13.18 -21.71 -21.23
N SER A 847 14.12 -22.13 -20.37
CA SER A 847 13.84 -23.11 -19.33
C SER A 847 12.86 -22.57 -18.28
N LYS A 848 12.87 -21.27 -17.98
CA LYS A 848 11.82 -20.63 -17.15
C LYS A 848 10.42 -20.74 -17.78
N SER A 849 10.33 -20.46 -19.07
CA SER A 849 9.06 -20.49 -19.81
C SER A 849 8.53 -21.91 -19.92
N LEU A 850 9.42 -22.89 -20.16
CA LEU A 850 9.08 -24.31 -20.21
C LEU A 850 8.62 -24.83 -18.84
N ARG A 851 9.34 -24.50 -17.76
CA ARG A 851 8.94 -24.86 -16.39
C ARG A 851 7.55 -24.30 -16.07
N MET A 852 7.30 -23.04 -16.41
CA MET A 852 5.99 -22.41 -16.24
C MET A 852 4.91 -23.14 -17.05
N LEU A 853 5.15 -23.45 -18.32
CA LEU A 853 4.19 -24.18 -19.16
C LEU A 853 3.77 -25.52 -18.56
N LEU A 854 4.72 -26.26 -18.00
CA LEU A 854 4.50 -27.62 -17.48
C LEU A 854 3.98 -27.67 -16.03
N GLN A 855 4.18 -26.60 -15.25
CA GLN A 855 3.86 -26.52 -13.82
C GLN A 855 2.40 -26.92 -13.48
N HIS A 856 1.44 -26.57 -14.33
CA HIS A 856 0.02 -26.89 -14.09
C HIS A 856 -0.27 -28.39 -14.15
N ARG A 857 0.44 -29.15 -15.00
CA ARG A 857 0.23 -30.61 -15.13
C ARG A 857 0.90 -31.42 -14.05
N ILE A 858 2.02 -30.95 -13.51
CA ILE A 858 2.77 -31.69 -12.50
C ILE A 858 2.26 -31.45 -11.06
N SER A 859 1.30 -30.55 -10.83
CA SER A 859 0.76 -30.23 -9.49
C SER A 859 -0.24 -31.30 -8.97
N PRO A 860 -0.31 -31.59 -7.65
CA PRO A 860 -1.07 -32.72 -7.09
C PRO A 860 -2.58 -32.76 -7.37
N THR A 861 -3.17 -31.68 -7.88
CA THR A 861 -4.60 -31.62 -8.22
C THR A 861 -5.02 -32.48 -9.42
N ALA A 862 -4.08 -33.02 -10.21
CA ALA A 862 -4.38 -33.75 -11.44
C ALA A 862 -4.04 -35.26 -11.41
N ALA A 863 -3.57 -35.80 -10.28
CA ALA A 863 -3.04 -37.17 -10.19
C ALA A 863 -4.11 -38.27 -9.95
N ALA A 864 -5.22 -38.23 -10.69
CA ALA A 864 -6.25 -39.26 -10.61
C ALA A 864 -6.86 -39.58 -11.98
N ALA A 865 -6.07 -40.09 -12.93
CA ALA A 865 -6.62 -40.73 -14.12
C ALA A 865 -5.62 -41.70 -14.82
N HIS A 866 -6.23 -42.66 -15.53
CA HIS A 866 -5.79 -43.88 -16.23
C HIS A 866 -4.32 -44.10 -16.67
N GLU A 867 -3.95 -45.37 -16.92
CA GLU A 867 -2.62 -45.88 -17.32
C GLU A 867 -1.97 -45.18 -18.54
N ALA A 868 -2.74 -44.65 -19.50
CA ALA A 868 -2.20 -43.87 -20.63
C ALA A 868 -1.78 -42.44 -20.22
N GLU A 869 -2.42 -41.88 -19.20
CA GLU A 869 -2.13 -40.55 -18.65
C GLU A 869 -0.85 -40.56 -17.80
N GLN A 870 -0.46 -41.71 -17.26
CA GLN A 870 0.78 -41.90 -16.49
C GLN A 870 2.04 -41.73 -17.35
N SER A 871 2.02 -42.12 -18.63
CA SER A 871 3.20 -42.04 -19.52
C SER A 871 3.55 -40.59 -19.92
N LYS A 872 2.56 -39.78 -20.34
CA LYS A 872 2.79 -38.35 -20.64
C LYS A 872 3.13 -37.54 -19.39
N THR A 873 2.51 -37.88 -18.27
CA THR A 873 2.83 -37.25 -16.98
C THR A 873 4.30 -37.46 -16.62
N ALA A 874 4.85 -38.67 -16.80
CA ALA A 874 6.26 -38.95 -16.59
C ALA A 874 7.20 -38.17 -17.54
N GLU A 875 6.82 -38.00 -18.81
CA GLU A 875 7.56 -37.15 -19.76
C GLU A 875 7.61 -35.70 -19.28
N TYR A 876 6.46 -35.11 -18.92
CA TYR A 876 6.40 -33.72 -18.45
C TYR A 876 7.13 -33.52 -17.13
N LEU A 877 7.14 -34.51 -16.23
CA LEU A 877 7.90 -34.50 -15.00
C LEU A 877 9.42 -34.46 -15.27
N THR A 878 9.89 -35.27 -16.22
CA THR A 878 11.29 -35.30 -16.66
C THR A 878 11.70 -33.99 -17.33
N LEU A 879 10.87 -33.45 -18.22
CA LEU A 879 11.13 -32.19 -18.90
C LEU A 879 11.14 -31.00 -17.93
N SER A 880 10.23 -30.98 -16.96
CA SER A 880 10.18 -29.96 -15.92
C SER A 880 11.42 -30.03 -15.02
N SER A 881 11.83 -31.24 -14.63
CA SER A 881 13.07 -31.46 -13.87
C SER A 881 14.28 -30.94 -14.62
N ARG A 882 14.43 -31.29 -15.91
CA ARG A 882 15.53 -30.82 -16.76
C ARG A 882 15.53 -29.31 -16.92
N ALA A 883 14.36 -28.70 -17.17
CA ALA A 883 14.25 -27.25 -17.29
C ALA A 883 14.65 -26.55 -15.97
N ALA A 884 14.25 -27.10 -14.83
CA ALA A 884 14.61 -26.56 -13.54
C ALA A 884 16.12 -26.72 -13.24
N GLY A 885 16.73 -27.85 -13.61
CA GLY A 885 18.17 -28.09 -13.53
C GLY A 885 18.97 -27.12 -14.40
N ASP A 886 18.55 -26.94 -15.66
CA ASP A 886 19.14 -25.97 -16.59
C ASP A 886 19.14 -24.55 -16.01
N ILE A 887 18.05 -24.11 -15.36
CA ILE A 887 18.00 -22.79 -14.70
C ILE A 887 19.10 -22.68 -13.66
N CYS A 888 19.25 -23.68 -12.78
CA CYS A 888 20.24 -23.70 -11.71
C CYS A 888 21.67 -23.70 -12.24
N GLN A 889 21.96 -24.58 -13.20
CA GLN A 889 23.31 -24.71 -13.77
C GLN A 889 23.71 -23.49 -14.59
N TYR A 890 22.82 -22.95 -15.42
CA TYR A 890 23.13 -21.75 -16.20
C TYR A 890 23.28 -20.52 -15.33
N TYR A 891 22.47 -20.36 -14.26
CA TYR A 891 22.72 -19.26 -13.30
C TYR A 891 24.06 -19.40 -12.59
N LYS A 892 24.45 -20.62 -12.21
CA LYS A 892 25.77 -20.91 -11.63
C LYS A 892 26.91 -20.60 -12.60
N THR A 893 26.82 -21.09 -13.84
CA THR A 893 27.82 -20.83 -14.90
C THR A 893 27.93 -19.33 -15.18
N LEU A 894 26.80 -18.64 -15.28
CA LEU A 894 26.78 -17.21 -15.53
C LEU A 894 27.38 -16.43 -14.36
N HIS A 895 27.08 -16.81 -13.12
CA HIS A 895 27.69 -16.22 -11.93
C HIS A 895 29.21 -16.42 -11.89
N GLN A 896 29.70 -17.62 -12.21
CA GLN A 896 31.13 -17.96 -12.21
C GLN A 896 31.91 -17.28 -13.34
N ARG A 897 31.31 -17.17 -14.54
CA ARG A 897 31.99 -16.60 -15.71
C ARG A 897 31.89 -15.09 -15.76
N ARG A 898 30.72 -14.51 -15.44
CA ARG A 898 30.40 -13.09 -15.63
C ARG A 898 29.31 -12.67 -14.64
N PRO A 899 29.68 -12.29 -13.42
CA PRO A 899 28.68 -12.14 -12.37
C PRO A 899 27.54 -11.19 -12.72
N LEU A 900 26.32 -11.65 -12.53
CA LEU A 900 25.12 -10.85 -12.70
C LEU A 900 24.92 -9.95 -11.49
N GLY A 901 24.46 -8.72 -11.74
CA GLY A 901 23.80 -7.94 -10.69
C GLY A 901 22.47 -8.61 -10.36
N TRP A 902 22.42 -9.31 -9.23
CA TRP A 902 21.24 -10.05 -8.77
C TRP A 902 20.02 -9.12 -8.66
N ASN A 903 18.83 -9.67 -8.93
CA ASN A 903 17.56 -8.95 -8.80
C ASN A 903 16.48 -9.93 -8.32
N LEU A 904 15.35 -9.38 -7.86
CA LEU A 904 14.26 -10.15 -7.27
C LEU A 904 13.72 -11.24 -8.23
N LEU A 905 13.66 -10.94 -9.54
CA LEU A 905 13.18 -11.89 -10.55
C LEU A 905 14.13 -13.08 -10.73
N ALA A 906 15.44 -12.87 -10.58
CA ALA A 906 16.44 -13.93 -10.61
C ALA A 906 16.35 -14.81 -9.35
N LEU A 907 16.25 -14.19 -8.17
CA LEU A 907 16.07 -14.88 -6.89
C LEU A 907 14.82 -15.77 -6.89
N HIS A 908 13.68 -15.22 -7.30
CA HIS A 908 12.45 -15.99 -7.41
C HIS A 908 12.55 -17.14 -8.42
N SER A 909 13.21 -16.90 -9.54
CA SER A 909 13.41 -17.91 -10.57
C SER A 909 14.28 -19.08 -10.12
N ILE A 910 15.36 -18.83 -9.38
CA ILE A 910 16.22 -19.91 -8.88
C ILE A 910 15.51 -20.69 -7.78
N PHE A 911 14.81 -20.01 -6.87
CA PHE A 911 14.06 -20.65 -5.81
C PHE A 911 12.94 -21.54 -6.34
N THR A 912 12.13 -21.04 -7.28
CA THR A 912 11.03 -21.84 -7.88
C THR A 912 11.54 -23.00 -8.74
N ALA A 913 12.71 -22.86 -9.40
CA ALA A 913 13.37 -23.97 -10.07
C ALA A 913 13.82 -25.04 -9.06
N GLY A 914 14.47 -24.62 -7.97
CA GLY A 914 14.84 -25.52 -6.87
C GLY A 914 13.66 -26.31 -6.30
N LEU A 915 12.55 -25.64 -5.98
CA LEU A 915 11.34 -26.33 -5.49
C LEU A 915 10.78 -27.32 -6.52
N THR A 916 10.82 -26.97 -7.81
CA THR A 916 10.39 -27.86 -8.89
C THR A 916 11.29 -29.10 -8.97
N LEU A 917 12.61 -28.95 -8.83
CA LEU A 917 13.56 -30.07 -8.78
C LEU A 917 13.28 -31.02 -7.62
N LEU A 918 13.15 -30.48 -6.40
CA LEU A 918 12.87 -31.27 -5.21
C LEU A 918 11.57 -32.07 -5.35
N TYR A 919 10.53 -31.44 -5.91
CA TYR A 919 9.27 -32.11 -6.19
C TYR A 919 9.40 -33.20 -7.24
N CYS A 920 10.10 -32.94 -8.35
CA CYS A 920 10.29 -33.96 -9.40
C CYS A 920 11.03 -35.19 -8.87
N ILE A 921 12.04 -35.01 -8.00
CA ILE A 921 12.75 -36.12 -7.36
C ILE A 921 11.83 -36.87 -6.39
N TRP A 922 10.99 -36.16 -5.63
CA TRP A 922 10.03 -36.78 -4.72
C TRP A 922 8.92 -37.57 -5.43
N ALA A 923 8.41 -37.04 -6.55
CA ALA A 923 7.31 -37.65 -7.30
C ALA A 923 7.76 -38.87 -8.12
N ASP A 924 9.01 -38.90 -8.59
CA ASP A 924 9.62 -40.03 -9.29
C ASP A 924 10.94 -40.44 -8.61
N LYS A 925 10.82 -41.13 -7.47
CA LYS A 925 11.95 -41.45 -6.59
C LYS A 925 12.99 -42.37 -7.25
N CYS A 926 12.58 -43.22 -8.19
CA CYS A 926 13.47 -44.09 -8.96
C CYS A 926 14.35 -43.33 -9.95
N SER A 927 14.02 -42.07 -10.24
CA SER A 927 14.74 -41.20 -11.16
C SER A 927 15.72 -40.23 -10.47
N ALA A 928 15.97 -40.43 -9.17
CA ALA A 928 16.95 -39.69 -8.38
C ALA A 928 18.41 -40.04 -8.79
N ASP A 929 18.86 -39.48 -9.90
CA ASP A 929 20.24 -39.66 -10.39
C ASP A 929 21.22 -38.64 -9.78
N MET A 930 22.52 -38.94 -9.92
CA MET A 930 23.61 -38.05 -9.51
C MET A 930 23.48 -36.63 -10.10
N GLY A 931 23.06 -36.53 -11.37
CA GLY A 931 22.96 -35.25 -12.09
C GLY A 931 21.94 -34.29 -11.45
N ARG A 932 20.79 -34.79 -11.03
CA ARG A 932 19.75 -33.98 -10.37
C ARG A 932 20.19 -33.51 -8.98
N PHE A 933 20.96 -34.31 -8.26
CA PHE A 933 21.56 -33.86 -7.00
C PHE A 933 22.64 -32.79 -7.24
N GLU A 934 23.36 -32.84 -8.37
CA GLU A 934 24.23 -31.74 -8.77
C GLU A 934 23.46 -30.45 -9.07
N ASP A 935 22.28 -30.56 -9.68
CA ASP A 935 21.39 -29.43 -9.96
C ASP A 935 20.83 -28.80 -8.67
N VAL A 936 20.44 -29.62 -7.69
CA VAL A 936 20.04 -29.17 -6.35
C VAL A 936 21.20 -28.41 -5.67
N ARG A 937 22.43 -28.94 -5.76
CA ARG A 937 23.63 -28.27 -5.24
C ARG A 937 23.92 -26.97 -5.98
N ALA A 938 23.69 -26.92 -7.29
CA ALA A 938 23.83 -25.69 -8.06
C ALA A 938 22.82 -24.62 -7.60
N CYS A 939 21.58 -25.01 -7.32
CA CYS A 939 20.55 -24.14 -6.73
C CYS A 939 20.99 -23.56 -5.38
N SER A 940 21.41 -24.44 -4.46
CA SER A 940 21.92 -24.06 -3.13
C SER A 940 23.07 -23.04 -3.22
N ASN A 941 24.08 -23.32 -4.05
CA ASN A 941 25.22 -22.42 -4.24
C ASN A 941 24.82 -21.03 -4.76
N VAL A 942 23.90 -20.97 -5.71
CA VAL A 942 23.42 -19.69 -6.26
C VAL A 942 22.60 -18.93 -5.20
N LEU A 943 21.71 -19.60 -4.47
CA LEU A 943 20.95 -18.99 -3.37
C LEU A 943 21.87 -18.46 -2.28
N PHE A 944 22.93 -19.20 -1.92
CA PHE A 944 23.95 -18.76 -0.98
C PHE A 944 24.65 -17.49 -1.48
N ALA A 945 25.11 -17.48 -2.73
CA ALA A 945 25.78 -16.32 -3.34
C ALA A 945 24.87 -15.06 -3.38
N ILE A 946 23.55 -15.22 -3.57
CA ILE A 946 22.60 -14.11 -3.48
C ILE A 946 22.42 -13.67 -2.01
N ALA A 947 22.25 -14.61 -1.08
CA ALA A 947 21.99 -14.36 0.34
C ALA A 947 23.15 -13.68 1.08
N GLU A 948 24.39 -13.88 0.63
CA GLU A 948 25.56 -13.15 1.17
C GLU A 948 25.46 -11.64 0.95
N ARG A 949 24.83 -11.21 -0.14
CA ARG A 949 24.80 -9.81 -0.59
C ARG A 949 23.44 -9.16 -0.48
N TRP A 950 22.40 -9.98 -0.34
CA TRP A 950 21.02 -9.56 -0.17
C TRP A 950 20.44 -10.19 1.10
N PRO A 951 20.39 -9.46 2.23
CA PRO A 951 19.95 -10.00 3.51
C PRO A 951 18.56 -10.68 3.47
N THR A 952 17.60 -10.09 2.74
CA THR A 952 16.25 -10.66 2.56
C THR A 952 16.26 -12.03 1.86
N ALA A 953 17.27 -12.33 1.04
CA ALA A 953 17.38 -13.60 0.32
C ALA A 953 17.84 -14.76 1.22
N LYS A 954 18.35 -14.49 2.44
CA LYS A 954 18.75 -15.54 3.40
C LYS A 954 17.61 -16.51 3.71
N ARG A 955 16.39 -15.98 3.86
CA ARG A 955 15.21 -16.83 4.12
C ARG A 955 14.91 -17.80 2.97
N PHE A 956 15.08 -17.39 1.72
CA PHE A 956 14.89 -18.26 0.55
C PHE A 956 15.90 -19.42 0.54
N ARG A 957 17.16 -19.13 0.88
CA ARG A 957 18.19 -20.14 1.05
C ARG A 957 17.82 -21.11 2.18
N ASP A 958 17.55 -20.58 3.37
CA ASP A 958 17.34 -21.41 4.58
C ASP A 958 16.18 -22.39 4.41
N ILE A 959 15.05 -21.93 3.86
CA ILE A 959 13.91 -22.81 3.55
C ILE A 959 14.28 -23.86 2.51
N PHE A 960 15.00 -23.49 1.46
CA PHE A 960 15.41 -24.45 0.43
C PHE A 960 16.33 -25.54 1.00
N GLU A 961 17.30 -25.19 1.85
CA GLU A 961 18.20 -26.17 2.47
C GLU A 961 17.45 -27.18 3.34
N VAL A 962 16.50 -26.72 4.16
CA VAL A 962 15.67 -27.60 5.00
C VAL A 962 14.89 -28.59 4.14
N LEU A 963 14.28 -28.13 3.04
CA LEU A 963 13.52 -28.98 2.14
C LEU A 963 14.43 -29.96 1.36
N ALA A 964 15.60 -29.50 0.92
CA ALA A 964 16.57 -30.34 0.22
C ALA A 964 17.10 -31.47 1.11
N GLN A 965 17.43 -31.18 2.37
CA GLN A 965 17.86 -32.17 3.35
C GLN A 965 16.77 -33.23 3.59
N ARG A 966 15.52 -32.80 3.80
CA ARG A 966 14.39 -33.73 4.01
C ARG A 966 14.15 -34.63 2.81
N MET A 967 14.24 -34.09 1.60
CA MET A 967 14.12 -34.88 0.38
C MET A 967 15.25 -35.92 0.30
N ALA A 968 16.48 -35.55 0.63
CA ALA A 968 17.61 -36.48 0.66
C ALA A 968 17.40 -37.61 1.71
N ASP A 969 16.91 -37.29 2.91
CA ASP A 969 16.61 -38.28 3.95
C ASP A 969 15.55 -39.29 3.47
N LEU A 970 14.49 -38.81 2.79
CA LEU A 970 13.41 -39.65 2.25
C LEU A 970 13.89 -40.61 1.16
N VAL A 971 14.81 -40.16 0.30
CA VAL A 971 15.42 -41.01 -0.74
C VAL A 971 16.33 -42.06 -0.09
N ALA A 972 17.12 -41.69 0.93
CA ALA A 972 18.00 -42.60 1.64
C ALA A 972 17.26 -43.72 2.40
N ALA A 973 16.17 -43.38 3.10
CA ALA A 973 15.36 -44.35 3.85
C ALA A 973 14.70 -45.42 2.96
N GLN A 974 14.45 -45.12 1.68
CA GLN A 974 13.87 -46.08 0.74
C GLN A 974 14.90 -47.10 0.21
N VAL A 975 16.17 -46.72 0.09
CA VAL A 975 17.25 -47.62 -0.35
C VAL A 975 17.52 -48.67 0.72
N GLN A 976 17.53 -48.28 2.01
CA GLN A 976 17.68 -49.21 3.13
C GLN A 976 16.56 -50.27 3.19
N ASN A 977 15.32 -49.88 2.92
CA ASN A 977 14.19 -50.82 2.83
C ASN A 977 14.27 -51.77 1.63
N HIS A 978 14.97 -51.40 0.55
CA HIS A 978 15.19 -52.27 -0.61
C HIS A 978 16.37 -53.25 -0.40
N GLU A 979 17.40 -52.87 0.36
CA GLU A 979 18.52 -53.75 0.72
C GLU A 979 18.12 -54.86 1.73
N GLU A 980 17.11 -54.64 2.59
CA GLU A 980 16.60 -55.66 3.52
C GLU A 980 15.68 -56.72 2.86
N LEU A 981 15.24 -56.50 1.61
CA LEU A 981 14.25 -57.36 0.95
C LEU A 981 14.81 -58.22 -0.20
N ASP A 982 16.09 -58.05 -0.61
CA ASP A 982 16.64 -58.75 -1.78
C ASP A 982 17.83 -59.67 -1.41
N ASP A 983 17.50 -60.78 -0.74
CA ASP A 983 18.40 -61.89 -0.45
C ASP A 983 18.24 -62.99 -1.53
N GLN A 984 18.65 -62.69 -2.77
CA GLN A 984 18.79 -63.68 -3.86
C GLN A 984 20.06 -63.37 -4.70
N PRO A 985 20.93 -64.37 -4.98
CA PRO A 985 22.17 -64.13 -5.71
C PRO A 985 21.96 -64.33 -7.22
N TYR A 986 22.25 -63.34 -8.09
CA TYR A 986 22.82 -63.54 -9.45
C TYR A 986 23.02 -62.22 -10.24
N GLY A 987 24.26 -61.94 -10.67
CA GLY A 987 24.58 -61.26 -11.95
C GLY A 987 24.78 -59.74 -11.96
N PRO A 988 25.59 -59.19 -12.89
CA PRO A 988 26.50 -58.07 -12.61
C PRO A 988 25.94 -56.65 -12.85
N GLU A 989 26.42 -55.75 -12.00
CA GLU A 989 26.70 -54.31 -12.20
C GLU A 989 25.52 -53.38 -12.58
N TYR A 990 24.94 -52.74 -11.56
CA TYR A 990 24.79 -51.27 -11.49
C TYR A 990 24.77 -50.87 -10.01
N GLU A 991 25.93 -50.91 -9.34
CA GLU A 991 26.09 -50.28 -8.03
C GLU A 991 25.98 -48.75 -8.19
N CYS A 992 24.80 -48.19 -7.90
CA CYS A 992 24.67 -46.76 -7.67
C CYS A 992 25.14 -46.45 -6.25
N GLY A 993 26.41 -46.07 -6.10
CA GLY A 993 27.01 -45.69 -4.82
C GLY A 993 26.37 -44.41 -4.25
N LEU A 994 25.23 -44.56 -3.57
CA LEU A 994 24.49 -43.48 -2.89
C LEU A 994 25.05 -43.15 -1.49
N GLY A 995 25.85 -44.04 -0.89
CA GLY A 995 26.58 -43.74 0.36
C GLY A 995 27.60 -42.60 0.21
N ALA A 996 28.23 -42.49 -0.98
CA ALA A 996 29.13 -41.38 -1.30
C ALA A 996 28.37 -40.06 -1.56
N LEU A 997 27.08 -40.12 -1.92
CA LEU A 997 26.27 -38.95 -2.26
C LEU A 997 26.05 -38.06 -1.04
N ALA A 998 25.72 -38.62 0.13
CA ALA A 998 25.55 -37.89 1.38
C ALA A 998 26.84 -37.15 1.80
N GLU A 999 28.01 -37.76 1.62
CA GLU A 999 29.31 -37.12 1.87
C GLU A 999 29.65 -36.06 0.80
N THR A 1000 29.24 -36.27 -0.45
CA THR A 1000 29.47 -35.31 -1.57
C THR A 1000 28.54 -34.09 -1.50
N MET A 1001 27.45 -34.15 -0.73
CA MET A 1001 26.52 -33.02 -0.57
C MET A 1001 27.07 -31.89 0.33
N GLY A 1002 28.16 -32.11 1.08
CA GLY A 1002 28.85 -31.03 1.80
C GLY A 1002 27.98 -30.30 2.84
N PHE A 1003 26.89 -30.90 3.30
CA PHE A 1003 26.16 -30.41 4.46
C PHE A 1003 27.09 -30.53 5.66
N ALA A 1004 27.34 -29.43 6.36
CA ALA A 1004 28.12 -29.47 7.59
C ALA A 1004 27.44 -30.43 8.57
N ALA A 1005 28.03 -31.61 8.74
CA ALA A 1005 27.67 -32.52 9.82
C ALA A 1005 27.87 -31.74 11.12
N SER A 1006 26.79 -31.28 11.75
CA SER A 1006 26.86 -30.92 13.16
C SER A 1006 27.22 -32.20 13.89
N HIS A 1007 28.45 -32.26 14.40
CA HIS A 1007 29.08 -33.41 15.03
C HIS A 1007 28.12 -34.25 15.89
N ASN A 1008 27.89 -35.49 15.48
CA ASN A 1008 27.24 -36.55 16.26
C ASN A 1008 28.12 -37.06 17.45
N GLY A 1009 29.13 -36.29 17.87
CA GLY A 1009 30.09 -36.67 18.91
C GLY A 1009 29.79 -36.12 20.31
N ASP A 1010 29.09 -34.99 20.42
CA ASP A 1010 28.96 -34.26 21.70
C ASP A 1010 27.65 -34.48 22.45
N PHE A 1011 26.72 -35.26 21.90
CA PHE A 1011 25.43 -35.50 22.57
C PHE A 1011 25.55 -36.43 23.79
N TRP A 1012 26.42 -37.44 23.73
CA TRP A 1012 26.60 -38.40 24.83
C TRP A 1012 27.58 -37.90 25.91
N ALA A 1013 28.54 -37.05 25.55
CA ALA A 1013 29.44 -36.40 26.52
C ALA A 1013 28.74 -35.31 27.35
N MET A 1014 27.71 -34.65 26.79
CA MET A 1014 26.90 -33.66 27.50
C MET A 1014 25.83 -34.32 28.41
N LEU A 1015 25.45 -35.57 28.14
CA LEU A 1015 24.47 -36.31 28.96
C LEU A 1015 25.09 -36.82 30.28
N ASP A 1016 26.37 -37.20 30.27
CA ASP A 1016 27.09 -37.66 31.46
C ASP A 1016 27.41 -36.52 32.46
N GLU A 1017 27.47 -35.26 31.99
CA GLU A 1017 27.65 -34.08 32.87
C GLU A 1017 26.34 -33.55 33.50
N LEU A 1018 25.17 -34.11 33.13
CA LEU A 1018 23.86 -33.68 33.66
C LEU A 1018 23.27 -34.63 34.72
N VAL A 1019 24.04 -35.62 35.19
CA VAL A 1019 23.56 -36.64 36.17
C VAL A 1019 24.00 -36.38 37.62
N ASP A 1020 24.83 -35.36 37.89
CA ASP A 1020 25.42 -35.14 39.22
C ASP A 1020 25.02 -33.82 39.92
N ASP A 1021 23.80 -33.33 39.70
CA ASP A 1021 23.24 -32.26 40.53
C ASP A 1021 22.27 -32.81 41.60
N GLU A 1022 22.81 -33.01 42.82
CA GLU A 1022 22.08 -33.43 44.03
C GLU A 1022 20.92 -32.48 44.42
N TYR A 1023 20.84 -31.28 43.84
CA TYR A 1023 19.83 -30.29 44.19
C TYR A 1023 18.44 -30.62 43.60
N ILE A 1024 18.37 -31.29 42.44
CA ILE A 1024 17.08 -31.59 41.77
C ILE A 1024 16.39 -32.82 42.36
N ARG A 1025 17.13 -33.82 42.84
CA ARG A 1025 16.56 -35.06 43.41
C ARG A 1025 15.76 -34.81 44.70
N HIS A 1026 16.14 -33.83 45.51
CA HIS A 1026 15.50 -33.57 46.80
C HIS A 1026 14.18 -32.77 46.70
N GLN A 1027 13.94 -32.10 45.57
CA GLN A 1027 12.81 -31.18 45.41
C GLN A 1027 11.55 -31.87 44.84
N PHE A 1028 11.69 -33.04 44.23
CA PHE A 1028 10.58 -33.74 43.56
C PHE A 1028 10.13 -35.06 44.21
N ARG A 1029 10.74 -35.49 45.34
CA ARG A 1029 10.35 -36.72 46.08
C ARG A 1029 10.06 -37.91 45.16
N LEU A 1030 10.94 -38.17 44.20
CA LEU A 1030 10.90 -39.37 43.37
C LEU A 1030 11.63 -40.53 44.07
N ASP A 1031 11.33 -40.75 45.35
CA ASP A 1031 11.71 -41.98 46.04
C ASP A 1031 10.58 -42.99 45.85
N GLY A 1032 10.87 -44.01 45.05
CA GLY A 1032 10.04 -45.20 44.91
C GLY A 1032 9.16 -45.20 43.68
N LEU A 1033 9.78 -45.49 42.52
CA LEU A 1033 9.16 -46.23 41.42
C LEU A 1033 10.26 -46.68 40.44
N GLU A 1034 11.27 -47.38 40.95
CA GLU A 1034 12.09 -48.29 40.15
C GLU A 1034 11.55 -49.71 40.36
N SER A 1035 10.68 -50.16 39.46
CA SER A 1035 10.69 -51.56 39.02
C SER A 1035 9.74 -51.72 37.84
N GLN A 1036 10.22 -52.48 36.85
CA GLN A 1036 9.49 -53.01 35.70
C GLN A 1036 9.34 -52.02 34.55
N TRP A 1037 10.29 -52.04 33.61
CA TRP A 1037 10.06 -52.20 32.17
C TRP A 1037 11.41 -52.69 31.57
N GLU A 1038 11.77 -53.94 31.89
CA GLU A 1038 12.48 -54.80 30.93
C GLU A 1038 11.40 -55.37 30.01
N ASP A 1039 11.71 -55.47 28.71
CA ASP A 1039 10.87 -55.87 27.57
C ASP A 1039 9.93 -54.78 27.01
N PHE A 1040 10.47 -53.89 26.17
CA PHE A 1040 10.04 -53.71 24.76
C PHE A 1040 11.00 -52.81 23.98
#